data_AF-A0A381SNV8-F1
#
_entry.id   AF-A0A381SNV8-F1
#
_cell.length_a   1.000
_cell.length_b   1.000
_cell.length_c   1.000
_cell.angle_alpha   90.00
_cell.angle_beta   90.00
_cell.angle_gamma   90.00
#
_symmetry.space_group_name_H-M   'P 1'
#
loop_
_entity.id
_entity.type
_entity.pdbx_description
1 polymer ?
#
loop_
_entity_poly.entity_id
_entity_poly.type
_entity_poly.pdbx_seq_one_letter_code
_entity_poly.pdbx_strand_id
1 'polypeptide(L)'
;MENFYSALVKFNSLQFKYRSFISFIIVLIAIILSDIVFYLSFDSIGVFFQNKFTIDLSNPESIDLTFAPEIWSGVLAMVLGTLIIVIAIAAESSPKLMDLFVKDWLSLIYVWFLIIASLHAVLIMFYVEPLGRVSSSVLNTYFYLFLASIFTLPYIFYILLYSKTSNVVSTISVMIQNFIYKMEKPMINSAMNNSIDIVEEYQKEIMGSLDQLDDLLAFTEFKETQTEIIRQISTIIQLYIREKPGFNDQFFKLTPTIRANATFRTYTDVQYQEMADTRTFYEIKVLRLLGNSYIKMIENDRFDIASLIPAELVDIGITCLDMEDDTILENVNIRFNTLFRFAMKHAYKNNEPRNLYNLSFHYSNMIQEYIKMDRVDMAKDCYDKFKFYANDIYKNAAANPSLYFIVDTLTFELRKCQVLIQKSGWSDEDQMELLKLILQLDKPPGYSKDGVDKGILGGNNGTRRIQIGLALFYLSVEKMEFAKAIAEDYLDDLAYFDEKTFKQNAKTQCFLLSIFGPTFWEDTDRGNLNIYFAPEKDQLEPFKELLFDLMDKRLEALERDAQFLSLEVDKLLQKRLKQDGYLNEADKERLEDLQRKISARETSEEEKPLDWTVDHDMLYTLLCIAFFADQEIDESEKDVIYESFGKLVKGVSDDSFNSDFRLTTEKFIELKKEEARQKQFEESLLNIKDSSGDDSDQLTKLINAFIDIANADEFIHENEVLLIQNAIKILELDLEINKPKSNEKLKIQV
;
A
#
# COMPACT_ATOMS: atom_id res chain seq x y z
N MET A 1 -49.93 10.09 -9.99
CA MET A 1 -48.97 10.31 -8.87
C MET A 1 -47.63 10.78 -9.42
N GLU A 2 -47.02 10.06 -10.36
CA GLU A 2 -45.70 10.38 -10.90
C GLU A 2 -45.61 11.74 -11.63
N ASN A 3 -46.57 12.07 -12.50
CA ASN A 3 -46.63 13.39 -13.16
C ASN A 3 -46.85 14.55 -12.17
N PHE A 4 -47.56 14.31 -11.06
CA PHE A 4 -47.78 15.29 -10.01
C PHE A 4 -46.48 15.51 -9.20
N TYR A 5 -45.75 14.45 -8.90
CA TYR A 5 -44.43 14.54 -8.27
C TYR A 5 -43.41 15.22 -9.17
N SER A 6 -43.37 14.92 -10.46
CA SER A 6 -42.53 15.63 -11.42
C SER A 6 -42.85 17.13 -11.46
N ALA A 7 -44.14 17.50 -11.48
CA ALA A 7 -44.57 18.90 -11.44
C ALA A 7 -44.15 19.60 -10.12
N LEU A 8 -44.27 18.91 -8.97
CA LEU A 8 -43.87 19.46 -7.67
C LEU A 8 -42.35 19.64 -7.56
N VAL A 9 -41.56 18.71 -8.10
CA VAL A 9 -40.10 18.82 -8.16
C VAL A 9 -39.67 19.94 -9.09
N LYS A 10 -40.30 20.07 -10.26
CA LYS A 10 -40.09 21.20 -11.18
C LYS A 10 -40.46 22.54 -10.53
N PHE A 11 -41.52 22.58 -9.73
CA PHE A 11 -41.89 23.79 -8.97
C PHE A 11 -40.82 24.16 -7.93
N ASN A 12 -40.29 23.19 -7.18
CA ASN A 12 -39.21 23.42 -6.22
C ASN A 12 -37.91 23.87 -6.91
N SER A 13 -37.58 23.28 -8.06
CA SER A 13 -36.48 23.69 -8.94
C SER A 13 -36.63 25.15 -9.40
N LEU A 14 -37.83 25.52 -9.87
CA LEU A 14 -38.16 26.90 -10.24
C LEU A 14 -38.04 27.85 -9.05
N GLN A 15 -38.47 27.42 -7.86
CA GLN A 15 -38.30 28.20 -6.63
C GLN A 15 -36.83 28.45 -6.32
N PHE A 16 -35.97 27.47 -6.55
CA PHE A 16 -34.53 27.59 -6.33
C PHE A 16 -33.89 28.54 -7.37
N LYS A 17 -34.23 28.37 -8.65
CA LYS A 17 -33.70 29.18 -9.76
C LYS A 17 -34.11 30.66 -9.69
N TYR A 18 -35.35 30.92 -9.29
CA TYR A 18 -35.91 32.28 -9.22
C TYR A 18 -36.05 32.79 -7.79
N ARG A 19 -35.28 32.24 -6.84
CA ARG A 19 -35.39 32.54 -5.40
C ARG A 19 -35.38 34.03 -5.09
N SER A 20 -34.47 34.81 -5.68
CA SER A 20 -34.43 36.26 -5.49
C SER A 20 -35.69 36.96 -5.99
N PHE A 21 -36.17 36.62 -7.19
CA PHE A 21 -37.39 37.19 -7.75
C PHE A 21 -38.64 36.81 -6.93
N ILE A 22 -38.71 35.57 -6.45
CA ILE A 22 -39.80 35.10 -5.59
C ILE A 22 -39.77 35.82 -4.24
N SER A 23 -38.58 35.97 -3.63
CA SER A 23 -38.43 36.71 -2.38
C SER A 23 -38.86 38.17 -2.54
N PHE A 24 -38.52 38.82 -3.66
CA PHE A 24 -39.00 40.16 -4.00
C PHE A 24 -40.53 40.21 -4.04
N ILE A 25 -41.19 39.29 -4.76
CA ILE A 25 -42.66 39.25 -4.85
C ILE A 25 -43.29 39.02 -3.46
N ILE A 26 -42.75 38.10 -2.67
CA ILE A 26 -43.24 37.79 -1.33
C ILE A 26 -43.18 39.04 -0.44
N VAL A 27 -42.04 39.73 -0.42
CA VAL A 27 -41.86 40.94 0.40
C VAL A 27 -42.74 42.07 -0.09
N LEU A 28 -42.85 42.26 -1.41
CA LEU A 28 -43.71 43.28 -2.01
C LEU A 28 -45.18 43.07 -1.61
N ILE A 29 -45.69 41.84 -1.74
CA ILE A 29 -47.04 41.49 -1.33
C ILE A 29 -47.21 41.68 0.18
N ALA A 30 -46.24 41.27 0.99
CA ALA A 30 -46.30 41.42 2.44
C ALA A 30 -46.39 42.90 2.87
N ILE A 31 -45.62 43.79 2.25
CA ILE A 31 -45.67 45.23 2.52
C ILE A 31 -47.03 45.81 2.10
N ILE A 32 -47.52 45.49 0.89
CA ILE A 32 -48.82 45.97 0.43
C ILE A 32 -49.96 45.49 1.34
N LEU A 33 -49.95 44.20 1.71
CA LEU A 33 -50.99 43.64 2.60
C LEU A 33 -50.92 44.23 4.00
N SER A 34 -49.72 44.39 4.56
CA SER A 34 -49.59 44.99 5.89
C SER A 34 -49.94 46.48 5.90
N ASP A 35 -49.67 47.22 4.83
CA ASP A 35 -50.16 48.59 4.66
C ASP A 35 -51.70 48.66 4.64
N ILE A 36 -52.35 47.78 3.86
CA ILE A 36 -53.83 47.71 3.80
C ILE A 36 -54.42 47.32 5.16
N VAL A 37 -53.87 46.30 5.82
CA VAL A 37 -54.36 45.84 7.13
C VAL A 37 -54.18 46.92 8.19
N PHE A 38 -53.05 47.63 8.17
CA PHE A 38 -52.79 48.72 9.10
C PHE A 38 -53.73 49.91 8.85
N TYR A 39 -53.99 50.25 7.59
CA TYR A 39 -54.98 51.27 7.21
C TYR A 39 -56.38 50.93 7.75
N LEU A 40 -56.85 49.70 7.55
CA LEU A 40 -58.16 49.26 8.04
C LEU A 40 -58.26 49.28 9.58
N SER A 41 -57.13 49.08 10.27
CA SER A 41 -57.07 49.06 11.73
C SER A 41 -56.75 50.43 12.34
N PHE A 42 -56.44 51.43 11.49
CA PHE A 42 -55.81 52.68 11.92
C PHE A 42 -56.70 53.49 12.86
N ASP A 43 -58.01 53.57 12.60
CA ASP A 43 -58.94 54.30 13.47
C ASP A 43 -58.95 53.75 14.89
N SER A 44 -58.92 52.42 15.03
CA SER A 44 -58.86 51.77 16.35
C SER A 44 -57.53 52.02 17.06
N ILE A 45 -56.43 52.04 16.31
CA ILE A 45 -55.08 52.34 16.83
C ILE A 45 -54.99 53.81 17.26
N GLY A 46 -55.47 54.74 16.43
CA GLY A 46 -55.50 56.17 16.71
C GLY A 46 -56.26 56.48 18.00
N VAL A 47 -57.47 55.93 18.15
CA VAL A 47 -58.29 56.09 19.37
C VAL A 47 -57.60 55.51 20.60
N PHE A 48 -56.92 54.36 20.47
CA PHE A 48 -56.15 53.79 21.57
C PHE A 48 -55.03 54.74 22.02
N PHE A 49 -54.22 55.25 21.09
CA PHE A 49 -53.10 56.15 21.42
C PHE A 49 -53.58 57.49 21.98
N GLN A 50 -54.67 58.03 21.45
CA GLN A 50 -55.26 59.26 21.97
C GLN A 50 -55.76 59.09 23.41
N ASN A 51 -56.44 57.98 23.71
CA ASN A 51 -57.01 57.74 25.06
C ASN A 51 -55.97 57.33 26.11
N LYS A 52 -54.94 56.57 25.72
CA LYS A 52 -53.89 56.08 26.65
C LYS A 52 -52.72 57.05 26.82
N PHE A 53 -52.32 57.72 25.73
CA PHE A 53 -51.08 58.49 25.67
C PHE A 53 -51.29 59.95 25.29
N THR A 54 -52.51 60.39 24.98
CA THR A 54 -52.83 61.76 24.54
C THR A 54 -52.10 62.15 23.25
N ILE A 55 -51.79 61.17 22.40
CA ILE A 55 -51.12 61.37 21.10
C ILE A 55 -52.17 61.25 20.00
N ASP A 56 -52.34 62.30 19.19
CA ASP A 56 -53.17 62.26 17.99
C ASP A 56 -52.33 61.87 16.77
N LEU A 57 -52.46 60.61 16.36
CA LEU A 57 -51.78 60.03 15.20
C LEU A 57 -52.43 60.40 13.86
N SER A 58 -53.63 61.01 13.87
CA SER A 58 -54.37 61.34 12.65
C SER A 58 -54.00 62.70 12.06
N ASN A 59 -53.38 63.57 12.86
CA ASN A 59 -52.91 64.87 12.42
C ASN A 59 -51.55 64.76 11.71
N PRO A 60 -51.43 65.08 10.41
CA PRO A 60 -50.15 65.04 9.70
C PRO A 60 -49.09 65.99 10.28
N GLU A 61 -49.51 67.10 10.91
CA GLU A 61 -48.59 68.07 11.54
C GLU A 61 -47.98 67.57 12.85
N SER A 62 -48.57 66.54 13.47
CA SER A 62 -48.04 65.94 14.71
C SER A 62 -46.97 64.89 14.46
N ILE A 63 -46.77 64.46 13.21
CA ILE A 63 -45.82 63.42 12.80
C ILE A 63 -44.84 64.05 11.82
N ASP A 64 -43.61 64.33 12.27
CA ASP A 64 -42.53 64.74 11.35
C ASP A 64 -42.13 63.54 10.49
N LEU A 65 -42.28 63.67 9.17
CA LEU A 65 -42.02 62.61 8.18
C LEU A 65 -40.81 62.91 7.30
N THR A 66 -40.22 64.10 7.44
CA THR A 66 -39.16 64.58 6.54
C THR A 66 -37.85 63.83 6.74
N PHE A 67 -37.60 63.31 7.94
CA PHE A 67 -36.39 62.57 8.27
C PHE A 67 -36.41 61.10 7.80
N ALA A 68 -37.59 60.50 7.60
CA ALA A 68 -37.70 59.05 7.41
C ALA A 68 -36.94 58.54 6.16
N PRO A 69 -37.05 59.19 4.97
CA PRO A 69 -36.25 58.80 3.80
C PRO A 69 -34.74 58.93 4.02
N GLU A 70 -34.30 59.92 4.79
CA GLU A 70 -32.89 60.14 5.12
C GLU A 70 -32.34 59.00 6.00
N ILE A 71 -33.07 58.62 7.06
CA ILE A 71 -32.68 57.49 7.93
C ILE A 71 -32.74 56.17 7.15
N TRP A 72 -33.75 55.94 6.31
CA TRP A 72 -33.81 54.77 5.42
C TRP A 72 -32.60 54.69 4.50
N SER A 73 -32.19 55.82 3.91
CA SER A 73 -30.97 55.91 3.11
C SER A 73 -29.74 55.54 3.92
N GLY A 74 -29.63 56.02 5.17
CA GLY A 74 -28.54 55.66 6.09
C GLY A 74 -28.50 54.17 6.44
N VAL A 75 -29.64 53.56 6.79
CA VAL A 75 -29.74 52.13 7.10
C VAL A 75 -29.39 51.29 5.87
N LEU A 76 -29.93 51.64 4.71
CA LEU A 76 -29.67 50.94 3.45
C LEU A 76 -28.19 51.06 3.04
N ALA A 77 -27.60 52.25 3.15
CA ALA A 77 -26.18 52.48 2.89
C ALA A 77 -25.28 51.68 3.85
N MET A 78 -25.64 51.60 5.14
CA MET A 78 -24.90 50.82 6.13
C MET A 78 -24.94 49.33 5.79
N VAL A 79 -26.11 48.78 5.52
CA VAL A 79 -26.28 47.34 5.23
C VAL A 79 -25.64 46.98 3.88
N LEU A 80 -25.99 47.68 2.79
CA LEU A 80 -25.44 47.39 1.48
C LEU A 80 -23.94 47.66 1.40
N GLY A 81 -23.46 48.75 2.02
CA GLY A 81 -22.04 49.07 2.09
C GLY A 81 -21.26 47.97 2.80
N THR A 82 -21.77 47.48 3.94
CA THR A 82 -21.14 46.37 4.66
C THR A 82 -21.16 45.09 3.83
N LEU A 83 -22.28 44.74 3.17
CA LEU A 83 -22.36 43.58 2.29
C LEU A 83 -21.32 43.64 1.17
N ILE A 84 -21.20 44.79 0.50
CA ILE A 84 -20.23 44.99 -0.58
C ILE A 84 -18.80 44.77 -0.07
N ILE A 85 -18.45 45.36 1.08
CA ILE A 85 -17.12 45.20 1.68
C ILE A 85 -16.85 43.74 2.06
N VAL A 86 -17.79 43.10 2.78
CA VAL A 86 -17.62 41.72 3.25
C VAL A 86 -17.54 40.75 2.09
N ILE A 87 -18.40 40.89 1.08
CA ILE A 87 -18.37 40.05 -0.11
C ILE A 87 -17.07 40.29 -0.89
N ALA A 88 -16.60 41.53 -1.02
CA ALA A 88 -15.34 41.82 -1.70
C ALA A 88 -14.14 41.16 -1.00
N ILE A 89 -14.01 41.34 0.32
CA ILE A 89 -12.94 40.72 1.12
C ILE A 89 -13.04 39.19 1.07
N ALA A 90 -14.25 38.65 1.21
CA ALA A 90 -14.43 37.21 1.24
C ALA A 90 -14.25 36.59 -0.14
N ALA A 91 -14.55 37.30 -1.24
CA ALA A 91 -14.31 36.84 -2.60
C ALA A 91 -12.81 36.71 -2.95
N GLU A 92 -11.92 37.43 -2.26
CA GLU A 92 -10.47 37.24 -2.41
C GLU A 92 -9.99 35.88 -1.90
N SER A 93 -10.65 35.33 -0.87
CA SER A 93 -10.25 34.08 -0.21
C SER A 93 -11.19 32.90 -0.48
N SER A 94 -12.43 33.17 -0.89
CA SER A 94 -13.50 32.20 -1.10
C SER A 94 -14.23 32.51 -2.40
N PRO A 95 -13.80 31.92 -3.53
CA PRO A 95 -14.47 32.12 -4.81
C PRO A 95 -15.95 31.74 -4.72
N LYS A 96 -16.80 32.45 -5.48
CA LYS A 96 -18.25 32.17 -5.59
C LYS A 96 -19.05 32.32 -4.29
N LEU A 97 -18.52 33.02 -3.27
CA LEU A 97 -19.27 33.35 -2.05
C LEU A 97 -20.58 34.11 -2.34
N MET A 98 -20.61 34.89 -3.43
CA MET A 98 -21.83 35.53 -3.93
C MET A 98 -22.94 34.52 -4.25
N ASP A 99 -22.61 33.34 -4.79
CA ASP A 99 -23.61 32.33 -5.15
C ASP A 99 -24.31 31.77 -3.90
N LEU A 100 -23.61 31.71 -2.76
CA LEU A 100 -24.18 31.30 -1.48
C LEU A 100 -25.09 32.37 -0.88
N PHE A 101 -24.72 33.64 -1.03
CA PHE A 101 -25.54 34.77 -0.55
C PHE A 101 -26.84 34.89 -1.33
N VAL A 102 -26.80 34.76 -2.67
CA VAL A 102 -28.00 34.80 -3.52
C VAL A 102 -28.91 33.60 -3.27
N LYS A 103 -28.38 32.51 -2.69
CA LYS A 103 -29.17 31.36 -2.25
C LYS A 103 -29.74 31.53 -0.84
N ASP A 104 -29.33 32.49 -0.02
CA ASP A 104 -29.84 32.61 1.35
C ASP A 104 -31.18 33.35 1.45
N TRP A 105 -32.20 32.70 2.04
CA TRP A 105 -33.54 33.28 2.17
C TRP A 105 -33.57 34.46 3.14
N LEU A 106 -32.85 34.37 4.27
CA LEU A 106 -32.88 35.42 5.29
C LEU A 106 -32.31 36.71 4.73
N SER A 107 -31.15 36.61 4.06
CA SER A 107 -30.50 37.73 3.39
C SER A 107 -31.38 38.34 2.30
N LEU A 108 -31.95 37.52 1.41
CA LEU A 108 -32.81 38.02 0.34
C LEU A 108 -34.07 38.73 0.87
N ILE A 109 -34.77 38.12 1.84
CA ILE A 109 -35.98 38.71 2.42
C ILE A 109 -35.64 40.03 3.11
N TYR A 110 -34.56 40.07 3.88
CA TYR A 110 -34.17 41.28 4.61
C TYR A 110 -33.74 42.41 3.67
N VAL A 111 -32.91 42.13 2.68
CA VAL A 111 -32.47 43.13 1.69
C VAL A 111 -33.66 43.67 0.88
N TRP A 112 -34.55 42.79 0.40
CA TRP A 112 -35.75 43.25 -0.30
C TRP A 112 -36.70 44.04 0.61
N PHE A 113 -36.80 43.67 1.89
CA PHE A 113 -37.57 44.43 2.87
C PHE A 113 -37.02 45.85 3.02
N LEU A 114 -35.70 46.01 3.18
CA LEU A 114 -35.06 47.33 3.26
C LEU A 114 -35.30 48.17 1.99
N ILE A 115 -35.15 47.57 0.80
CA ILE A 115 -35.32 48.27 -0.47
C ILE A 115 -36.79 48.70 -0.67
N ILE A 116 -37.74 47.79 -0.49
CA ILE A 116 -39.16 48.08 -0.75
C ILE A 116 -39.74 48.98 0.34
N ALA A 117 -39.37 48.80 1.61
CA ALA A 117 -39.82 49.68 2.69
C ALA A 117 -39.24 51.10 2.58
N SER A 118 -37.99 51.24 2.09
CA SER A 118 -37.40 52.54 1.76
C SER A 118 -38.14 53.20 0.58
N LEU A 119 -38.42 52.46 -0.49
CA LEU A 119 -39.20 52.97 -1.63
C LEU A 119 -40.63 53.36 -1.20
N HIS A 120 -41.25 52.59 -0.32
CA HIS A 120 -42.54 52.89 0.29
C HIS A 120 -42.50 54.22 1.07
N ALA A 121 -41.42 54.50 1.82
CA ALA A 121 -41.23 55.77 2.52
C ALA A 121 -41.17 56.97 1.55
N VAL A 122 -40.42 56.82 0.44
CA VAL A 122 -40.33 57.86 -0.61
C VAL A 122 -41.68 58.10 -1.26
N LEU A 123 -42.42 57.03 -1.59
CA LEU A 123 -43.76 57.15 -2.19
C LEU A 123 -44.74 57.85 -1.24
N ILE A 124 -44.74 57.47 0.04
CA ILE A 124 -45.56 58.11 1.07
C ILE A 124 -45.25 59.61 1.15
N MET A 125 -43.98 60.01 1.21
CA MET A 125 -43.59 61.42 1.31
C MET A 125 -44.23 62.30 0.23
N PHE A 126 -44.37 61.82 -1.01
CA PHE A 126 -45.00 62.58 -2.10
C PHE A 126 -46.52 62.50 -2.15
N TYR A 127 -47.13 61.48 -1.53
CA TYR A 127 -48.56 61.16 -1.71
C TYR A 127 -49.38 61.07 -0.41
N VAL A 128 -48.82 61.36 0.77
CA VAL A 128 -49.56 61.37 2.06
C VAL A 128 -50.75 62.33 2.04
N GLU A 129 -50.51 63.58 1.62
CA GLU A 129 -51.51 64.66 1.65
C GLU A 129 -52.60 64.47 0.60
N PRO A 130 -52.29 64.11 -0.68
CA PRO A 130 -53.31 63.87 -1.71
C PRO A 130 -54.14 62.59 -1.50
N LEU A 131 -53.62 61.57 -0.82
CA LEU A 131 -54.28 60.26 -0.66
C LEU A 131 -54.88 60.03 0.74
N GLY A 132 -54.67 60.93 1.70
CA GLY A 132 -55.20 60.79 3.06
C GLY A 132 -54.70 59.55 3.80
N ARG A 133 -53.48 59.08 3.52
CA ARG A 133 -52.91 57.85 4.07
C ARG A 133 -51.87 58.10 5.17
N VAL A 134 -52.28 58.80 6.23
CA VAL A 134 -51.43 59.06 7.41
C VAL A 134 -51.01 57.74 8.08
N SER A 135 -51.88 56.72 8.05
CA SER A 135 -51.61 55.38 8.58
C SER A 135 -50.36 54.72 7.97
N SER A 136 -50.18 54.82 6.66
CA SER A 136 -49.05 54.23 5.94
C SER A 136 -47.73 54.88 6.37
N SER A 137 -47.80 56.17 6.68
CA SER A 137 -46.66 56.94 7.18
C SER A 137 -46.27 56.53 8.59
N VAL A 138 -47.25 56.38 9.49
CA VAL A 138 -47.02 55.86 10.85
C VAL A 138 -46.45 54.44 10.79
N LEU A 139 -47.01 53.57 9.95
CA LEU A 139 -46.54 52.20 9.77
C LEU A 139 -45.07 52.19 9.33
N ASN A 140 -44.72 52.96 8.30
CA ASN A 140 -43.36 52.95 7.78
C ASN A 140 -42.36 53.54 8.78
N THR A 141 -42.63 54.72 9.31
CA THR A 141 -41.69 55.47 10.16
C THR A 141 -41.51 54.84 11.53
N TYR A 142 -42.57 54.34 12.17
CA TYR A 142 -42.49 53.83 13.54
C TYR A 142 -42.38 52.31 13.64
N PHE A 143 -42.88 51.56 12.65
CA PHE A 143 -42.79 50.09 12.68
C PHE A 143 -41.70 49.58 11.74
N TYR A 144 -41.78 49.85 10.43
CA TYR A 144 -40.81 49.26 9.50
C TYR A 144 -39.40 49.80 9.72
N LEU A 145 -39.23 51.11 9.87
CA LEU A 145 -37.91 51.72 10.07
C LEU A 145 -37.29 51.30 11.40
N PHE A 146 -38.10 51.18 12.45
CA PHE A 146 -37.66 50.66 13.75
C PHE A 146 -37.20 49.20 13.65
N LEU A 147 -37.99 48.35 12.98
CA LEU A 147 -37.67 46.94 12.76
C LEU A 147 -36.38 46.80 11.93
N ALA A 148 -36.25 47.55 10.84
CA ALA A 148 -35.06 47.61 10.01
C ALA A 148 -33.82 48.04 10.81
N SER A 149 -33.95 49.08 11.64
CA SER A 149 -32.84 49.58 12.46
C SER A 149 -32.39 48.57 13.50
N ILE A 150 -33.32 47.92 14.20
CA ILE A 150 -33.01 46.88 15.20
C ILE A 150 -32.27 45.70 14.57
N PHE A 151 -32.71 45.24 13.41
CA PHE A 151 -32.11 44.07 12.75
C PHE A 151 -30.84 44.38 11.96
N THR A 152 -30.48 45.66 11.79
CA THR A 152 -29.29 46.05 11.02
C THR A 152 -28.01 45.44 11.60
N LEU A 153 -27.75 45.62 12.91
CA LEU A 153 -26.54 45.05 13.53
C LEU A 153 -26.56 43.51 13.58
N PRO A 154 -27.64 42.83 14.04
CA PRO A 154 -27.73 41.37 13.98
C PRO A 154 -27.50 40.81 12.57
N TYR A 155 -28.04 41.45 11.55
CA TYR A 155 -27.85 41.03 10.17
C TYR A 155 -26.40 41.20 9.70
N ILE A 156 -25.76 42.33 10.02
CA ILE A 156 -24.33 42.54 9.71
C ILE A 156 -23.47 41.45 10.36
N PHE A 157 -23.69 41.15 11.65
CA PHE A 157 -22.97 40.07 12.32
C PHE A 157 -23.24 38.69 11.71
N TYR A 158 -24.50 38.41 11.35
CA TYR A 158 -24.87 37.18 10.65
C TYR A 158 -24.07 37.01 9.37
N ILE A 159 -23.96 38.05 8.53
CA ILE A 159 -23.20 37.97 7.28
C ILE A 159 -21.71 37.81 7.51
N LEU A 160 -21.14 38.54 8.48
CA LEU A 160 -19.72 38.40 8.83
C LEU A 160 -19.37 36.97 9.26
N LEU A 161 -20.25 36.34 10.05
CA LEU A 161 -20.09 34.95 10.44
C LEU A 161 -20.31 34.01 9.25
N TYR A 162 -21.33 34.24 8.44
CA TYR A 162 -21.65 33.43 7.27
C TYR A 162 -20.52 33.44 6.23
N SER A 163 -19.83 34.57 6.07
CA SER A 163 -18.71 34.72 5.13
C SER A 163 -17.40 34.09 5.59
N LYS A 164 -17.31 33.62 6.85
CA LYS A 164 -16.12 32.92 7.33
C LYS A 164 -15.95 31.61 6.56
N THR A 165 -14.77 31.36 6.00
CA THR A 165 -14.52 30.20 5.13
C THR A 165 -14.92 28.86 5.77
N SER A 166 -14.70 28.65 7.07
CA SER A 166 -15.15 27.42 7.77
C SER A 166 -16.67 27.24 7.78
N ASN A 167 -17.43 28.33 7.94
CA ASN A 167 -18.89 28.29 7.91
C ASN A 167 -19.42 28.09 6.49
N VAL A 168 -18.73 28.68 5.50
CA VAL A 168 -19.00 28.45 4.07
C VAL A 168 -18.82 26.97 3.72
N VAL A 169 -17.71 26.37 4.13
CA VAL A 169 -17.43 24.94 3.93
C VAL A 169 -18.53 24.09 4.56
N SER A 170 -18.86 24.32 5.84
CA SER A 170 -19.94 23.59 6.52
C SER A 170 -21.29 23.73 5.80
N THR A 171 -21.62 24.93 5.31
CA THR A 171 -22.87 25.19 4.59
C THR A 171 -22.94 24.42 3.27
N ILE A 172 -21.87 24.42 2.48
CA ILE A 172 -21.80 23.67 1.22
C ILE A 172 -21.88 22.17 1.50
N SER A 173 -21.17 21.67 2.51
CA SER A 173 -21.19 20.25 2.86
C SER A 173 -22.57 19.78 3.29
N VAL A 174 -23.26 20.54 4.15
CA VAL A 174 -24.65 20.27 4.55
C VAL A 174 -25.60 20.33 3.35
N MET A 175 -25.35 21.22 2.39
CA MET A 175 -26.13 21.28 1.15
C MET A 175 -26.01 19.98 0.35
N ILE A 176 -24.79 19.46 0.16
CA ILE A 176 -24.53 18.22 -0.57
C ILE A 176 -25.17 17.02 0.15
N GLN A 177 -24.98 16.90 1.46
CA GLN A 177 -25.60 15.83 2.26
C GLN A 177 -27.13 15.85 2.13
N ASN A 178 -27.74 17.04 2.19
CA ASN A 178 -29.18 17.19 1.97
C ASN A 178 -29.62 16.81 0.54
N PHE A 179 -28.79 17.01 -0.48
CA PHE A 179 -29.07 16.53 -1.83
C PHE A 179 -29.04 15.00 -1.88
N ILE A 180 -28.04 14.37 -1.27
CA ILE A 180 -27.91 12.91 -1.17
C ILE A 180 -29.17 12.30 -0.55
N TYR A 181 -29.57 12.73 0.66
CA TYR A 181 -30.79 12.22 1.32
C TYR A 181 -32.09 12.51 0.54
N LYS A 182 -32.13 13.56 -0.29
CA LYS A 182 -33.31 13.86 -1.12
C LYS A 182 -33.44 12.91 -2.29
N MET A 183 -32.33 12.40 -2.86
CA MET A 183 -32.36 11.51 -4.03
C MET A 183 -33.10 10.20 -3.75
N GLU A 184 -33.05 9.70 -2.51
CA GLU A 184 -33.78 8.50 -2.12
C GLU A 184 -35.30 8.70 -1.98
N LYS A 185 -35.77 9.95 -1.86
CA LYS A 185 -37.20 10.19 -1.60
C LYS A 185 -38.03 9.68 -2.79
N PRO A 186 -39.12 8.91 -2.54
CA PRO A 186 -39.94 8.33 -3.61
C PRO A 186 -40.43 9.34 -4.66
N MET A 187 -40.72 10.56 -4.21
CA MET A 187 -41.09 11.68 -5.08
C MET A 187 -40.00 12.05 -6.09
N ILE A 188 -38.74 12.13 -5.65
CA ILE A 188 -37.60 12.49 -6.51
C ILE A 188 -37.28 11.33 -7.44
N ASN A 189 -37.25 10.11 -6.90
CA ASN A 189 -36.99 8.89 -7.66
C ASN A 189 -38.00 8.75 -8.83
N SER A 190 -39.30 8.90 -8.56
CA SER A 190 -40.35 8.87 -9.60
C SER A 190 -40.24 10.04 -10.60
N ALA A 191 -39.80 11.22 -10.16
CA ALA A 191 -39.63 12.36 -11.04
C ALA A 191 -38.46 12.18 -12.03
N MET A 192 -37.37 11.54 -11.61
CA MET A 192 -36.19 11.25 -12.45
C MET A 192 -36.52 10.28 -13.61
N ASN A 193 -37.40 9.31 -13.40
CA ASN A 193 -37.85 8.39 -14.46
C ASN A 193 -38.53 9.11 -15.63
N ASN A 194 -39.17 10.25 -15.37
CA ASN A 194 -40.03 10.94 -16.33
C ASN A 194 -39.40 12.19 -16.96
N SER A 195 -38.27 12.69 -16.45
CA SER A 195 -37.71 13.97 -16.89
C SER A 195 -36.19 13.99 -16.82
N ILE A 196 -35.53 13.99 -17.97
CA ILE A 196 -34.08 14.13 -18.07
C ILE A 196 -33.58 15.46 -17.50
N ASP A 197 -34.36 16.54 -17.62
CA ASP A 197 -34.02 17.84 -17.04
C ASP A 197 -33.85 17.78 -15.51
N ILE A 198 -34.63 16.93 -14.83
CA ILE A 198 -34.54 16.76 -13.37
C ILE A 198 -33.25 15.99 -13.03
N VAL A 199 -32.93 14.95 -13.79
CA VAL A 199 -31.68 14.22 -13.64
C VAL A 199 -30.49 15.16 -13.83
N GLU A 200 -30.51 15.96 -14.89
CA GLU A 200 -29.44 16.92 -15.21
C GLU A 200 -29.29 17.99 -14.13
N GLU A 201 -30.39 18.48 -13.54
CA GLU A 201 -30.37 19.43 -12.43
C GLU A 201 -29.70 18.84 -11.17
N TYR A 202 -30.06 17.62 -10.79
CA TYR A 202 -29.46 16.96 -9.61
C TYR A 202 -27.98 16.67 -9.83
N GLN A 203 -27.61 16.16 -11.02
CA GLN A 203 -26.22 15.97 -11.41
C GLN A 203 -25.43 17.29 -11.38
N LYS A 204 -26.04 18.38 -11.85
CA LYS A 204 -25.43 19.71 -11.83
C LYS A 204 -25.20 20.25 -10.42
N GLU A 205 -26.20 20.17 -9.54
CA GLU A 205 -26.10 20.75 -8.20
C GLU A 205 -25.10 19.98 -7.32
N ILE A 206 -25.11 18.65 -7.36
CA ILE A 206 -24.17 17.84 -6.56
C ILE A 206 -22.72 18.05 -7.05
N MET A 207 -22.50 18.13 -8.37
CA MET A 207 -21.17 18.40 -8.93
C MET A 207 -20.71 19.83 -8.70
N GLY A 208 -21.58 20.81 -8.93
CA GLY A 208 -21.24 22.21 -8.73
C GLY A 208 -20.89 22.53 -7.28
N SER A 209 -21.56 21.88 -6.33
CA SER A 209 -21.26 22.04 -4.90
C SER A 209 -19.92 21.37 -4.52
N LEU A 210 -19.60 20.21 -5.09
CA LEU A 210 -18.30 19.57 -4.91
C LEU A 210 -17.17 20.40 -5.53
N ASP A 211 -17.37 20.95 -6.73
CA ASP A 211 -16.42 21.84 -7.40
C ASP A 211 -16.21 23.13 -6.57
N GLN A 212 -17.22 23.62 -5.85
CA GLN A 212 -17.04 24.74 -4.90
C GLN A 212 -16.15 24.37 -3.71
N LEU A 213 -16.26 23.16 -3.16
CA LEU A 213 -15.35 22.70 -2.11
C LEU A 213 -13.91 22.55 -2.62
N ASP A 214 -13.73 22.05 -3.85
CA ASP A 214 -12.42 21.99 -4.53
C ASP A 214 -11.81 23.38 -4.70
N ASP A 215 -12.59 24.32 -5.22
CA ASP A 215 -12.19 25.72 -5.38
C ASP A 215 -11.74 26.28 -4.01
N LEU A 216 -12.54 26.13 -2.95
CA LEU A 216 -12.18 26.62 -1.62
C LEU A 216 -10.88 26.00 -1.09
N LEU A 217 -10.68 24.69 -1.28
CA LEU A 217 -9.46 24.00 -0.91
C LEU A 217 -8.25 24.56 -1.66
N ALA A 218 -8.44 24.97 -2.92
CA ALA A 218 -7.38 25.50 -3.75
C ALA A 218 -6.92 26.92 -3.35
N PHE A 219 -7.81 27.75 -2.80
CA PHE A 219 -7.56 29.16 -2.46
C PHE A 219 -7.30 29.42 -0.97
N THR A 220 -7.76 28.55 -0.08
CA THR A 220 -7.57 28.77 1.36
C THR A 220 -6.13 28.51 1.81
N GLU A 221 -5.55 29.44 2.56
CA GLU A 221 -4.18 29.33 3.09
C GLU A 221 -4.13 28.63 4.46
N PHE A 222 -5.21 28.74 5.25
CA PHE A 222 -5.29 28.25 6.62
C PHE A 222 -5.33 26.71 6.66
N LYS A 223 -4.36 26.12 7.37
CA LYS A 223 -4.21 24.66 7.48
C LYS A 223 -5.48 23.99 7.99
N GLU A 224 -6.06 24.54 9.05
CA GLU A 224 -7.24 23.99 9.72
C GLU A 224 -8.44 23.94 8.78
N THR A 225 -8.58 24.94 7.90
CA THR A 225 -9.68 25.00 6.93
C THR A 225 -9.47 24.01 5.80
N GLN A 226 -8.24 23.85 5.31
CA GLN A 226 -7.91 22.83 4.31
C GLN A 226 -8.18 21.40 4.83
N THR A 227 -7.75 21.12 6.07
CA THR A 227 -8.02 19.85 6.75
C THR A 227 -9.53 19.60 6.89
N GLU A 228 -10.30 20.61 7.33
CA GLU A 228 -11.75 20.46 7.45
C GLU A 228 -12.43 20.22 6.09
N ILE A 229 -12.00 20.89 5.02
CA ILE A 229 -12.55 20.65 3.67
C ILE A 229 -12.30 19.21 3.22
N ILE A 230 -11.08 18.70 3.37
CA ILE A 230 -10.72 17.33 2.99
C ILE A 230 -11.58 16.32 3.77
N ARG A 231 -11.73 16.51 5.09
CA ARG A 231 -12.57 15.66 5.94
C ARG A 231 -14.05 15.71 5.54
N GLN A 232 -14.56 16.89 5.20
CA GLN A 232 -15.94 17.05 4.74
C GLN A 232 -16.17 16.36 3.39
N ILE A 233 -15.24 16.49 2.45
CA ILE A 233 -15.31 15.77 1.16
C ILE A 233 -15.34 14.26 1.37
N SER A 234 -14.48 13.74 2.26
CA SER A 234 -14.46 12.32 2.64
C SER A 234 -15.78 11.87 3.27
N THR A 235 -16.31 12.65 4.22
CA THR A 235 -17.61 12.35 4.86
C THR A 235 -18.74 12.31 3.84
N ILE A 236 -18.74 13.23 2.87
CA ILE A 236 -19.75 13.32 1.81
C ILE A 236 -19.72 12.09 0.90
N ILE A 237 -18.54 11.65 0.45
CA ILE A 237 -18.46 10.46 -0.42
C ILE A 237 -18.81 9.19 0.35
N GLN A 238 -18.41 9.05 1.62
CA GLN A 238 -18.84 7.92 2.45
C GLN A 238 -20.37 7.88 2.60
N LEU A 239 -21.01 9.03 2.83
CA LEU A 239 -22.46 9.13 2.84
C LEU A 239 -23.06 8.76 1.47
N TYR A 240 -22.49 9.28 0.38
CA TYR A 240 -22.96 8.97 -0.97
C TYR A 240 -22.92 7.46 -1.24
N ILE A 241 -21.84 6.76 -0.88
CA ILE A 241 -21.67 5.32 -1.08
C ILE A 241 -22.73 4.53 -0.31
N ARG A 242 -23.02 4.92 0.93
CA ARG A 242 -24.05 4.24 1.77
C ARG A 242 -25.46 4.38 1.20
N GLU A 243 -25.79 5.57 0.67
CA GLU A 243 -27.15 5.89 0.16
C GLU A 243 -27.31 5.54 -1.34
N LYS A 244 -26.21 5.32 -2.07
CA LYS A 244 -26.18 5.00 -3.50
C LYS A 244 -27.16 3.88 -3.92
N PRO A 245 -27.33 2.77 -3.17
CA PRO A 245 -28.30 1.74 -3.52
C PRO A 245 -29.76 2.23 -3.62
N GLY A 246 -30.11 3.31 -2.91
CA GLY A 246 -31.44 3.93 -2.92
C GLY A 246 -31.69 4.89 -4.10
N PHE A 247 -30.67 5.19 -4.90
CA PHE A 247 -30.80 6.17 -5.99
C PHE A 247 -31.48 5.60 -7.23
N ASN A 248 -32.04 6.50 -8.04
CA ASN A 248 -32.67 6.13 -9.31
C ASN A 248 -31.61 5.85 -10.40
N ASP A 249 -31.80 4.77 -11.17
CA ASP A 249 -30.85 4.38 -12.24
C ASP A 249 -30.59 5.46 -13.30
N GLN A 250 -31.58 6.30 -13.60
CA GLN A 250 -31.40 7.39 -14.56
C GLN A 250 -30.37 8.43 -14.07
N PHE A 251 -30.18 8.56 -12.76
CA PHE A 251 -29.17 9.45 -12.18
C PHE A 251 -27.75 9.06 -12.58
N PHE A 252 -27.48 7.79 -12.88
CA PHE A 252 -26.15 7.34 -13.29
C PHE A 252 -25.90 7.50 -14.79
N LYS A 253 -26.91 7.89 -15.58
CA LYS A 253 -26.72 8.18 -17.00
C LYS A 253 -26.09 9.56 -17.15
N LEU A 254 -24.86 9.61 -17.65
CA LEU A 254 -24.11 10.86 -17.80
C LEU A 254 -24.81 11.79 -18.81
N THR A 255 -25.47 12.82 -18.30
CA THR A 255 -26.14 13.87 -19.09
C THR A 255 -25.10 14.79 -19.76
N PRO A 256 -25.51 15.65 -20.72
CA PRO A 256 -24.61 16.63 -21.33
C PRO A 256 -23.87 17.50 -20.30
N THR A 257 -24.50 17.84 -19.18
CA THR A 257 -23.84 18.57 -18.07
C THR A 257 -22.61 17.83 -17.52
N ILE A 258 -22.74 16.53 -17.24
CA ILE A 258 -21.60 15.73 -16.73
C ILE A 258 -20.53 15.56 -17.81
N ARG A 259 -20.94 15.25 -19.04
CA ARG A 259 -20.00 15.07 -20.18
C ARG A 259 -19.24 16.36 -20.51
N ALA A 260 -19.82 17.53 -20.25
CA ALA A 260 -19.15 18.81 -20.45
C ALA A 260 -18.19 19.20 -19.31
N ASN A 261 -18.28 18.55 -18.14
CA ASN A 261 -17.41 18.83 -17.00
C ASN A 261 -15.95 18.49 -17.35
N ALA A 262 -15.01 19.34 -16.92
CA ALA A 262 -13.58 19.21 -17.22
C ALA A 262 -12.99 17.84 -16.80
N THR A 263 -13.55 17.21 -15.77
CA THR A 263 -13.14 15.87 -15.32
C THR A 263 -13.43 14.79 -16.36
N PHE A 264 -14.55 14.88 -17.08
CA PHE A 264 -15.07 13.80 -17.92
C PHE A 264 -14.99 14.09 -19.42
N ARG A 265 -14.82 15.34 -19.84
CA ARG A 265 -14.91 15.77 -21.25
C ARG A 265 -14.00 15.00 -22.22
N THR A 266 -12.91 14.42 -21.74
CA THR A 266 -11.95 13.67 -22.56
C THR A 266 -12.27 12.18 -22.71
N TYR A 267 -13.34 11.69 -22.09
CA TYR A 267 -13.73 10.29 -22.14
C TYR A 267 -14.47 9.97 -23.45
N THR A 268 -14.33 8.71 -23.89
CA THR A 268 -15.02 8.17 -25.08
C THR A 268 -16.43 7.70 -24.73
N ASP A 269 -17.29 7.53 -25.74
CA ASP A 269 -18.65 7.03 -25.54
C ASP A 269 -18.71 5.66 -24.84
N VAL A 270 -17.73 4.79 -25.10
CA VAL A 270 -17.62 3.50 -24.43
C VAL A 270 -17.39 3.68 -22.93
N GLN A 271 -16.46 4.56 -22.54
CA GLN A 271 -16.17 4.79 -21.13
C GLN A 271 -17.31 5.54 -20.40
N TYR A 272 -18.08 6.37 -21.12
CA TYR A 272 -19.30 6.96 -20.54
C TYR A 272 -20.35 5.90 -20.22
N GLN A 273 -20.51 4.88 -21.07
CA GLN A 273 -21.43 3.76 -20.78
C GLN A 273 -20.91 2.92 -19.62
N GLU A 274 -19.62 2.58 -19.61
CA GLU A 274 -19.00 1.83 -18.51
C GLU A 274 -19.20 2.52 -17.15
N MET A 275 -19.01 3.84 -17.07
CA MET A 275 -19.27 4.60 -15.84
C MET A 275 -20.75 4.64 -15.45
N ALA A 276 -21.66 4.62 -16.42
CA ALA A 276 -23.09 4.59 -16.15
C ALA A 276 -23.52 3.20 -15.63
N ASP A 277 -23.01 2.14 -16.25
CA ASP A 277 -23.29 0.75 -15.91
C ASP A 277 -22.73 0.40 -14.53
N THR A 278 -21.51 0.86 -14.22
CA THR A 278 -20.87 0.69 -12.90
C THR A 278 -21.36 1.69 -11.85
N ARG A 279 -22.10 2.73 -12.25
CA ARG A 279 -22.66 3.77 -11.37
C ARG A 279 -21.59 4.53 -10.57
N THR A 280 -20.42 4.80 -11.16
CA THR A 280 -19.21 5.27 -10.43
C THR A 280 -18.81 6.73 -10.68
N PHE A 281 -19.56 7.48 -11.50
CA PHE A 281 -19.08 8.78 -11.98
C PHE A 281 -18.80 9.78 -10.83
N TYR A 282 -19.59 9.79 -9.76
CA TYR A 282 -19.40 10.72 -8.64
C TYR A 282 -18.14 10.37 -7.83
N GLU A 283 -17.96 9.09 -7.54
CA GLU A 283 -16.84 8.56 -6.78
C GLU A 283 -15.51 8.78 -7.52
N ILE A 284 -15.49 8.54 -8.84
CA ILE A 284 -14.33 8.83 -9.69
C ILE A 284 -13.95 10.32 -9.62
N LYS A 285 -14.94 11.22 -9.66
CA LYS A 285 -14.70 12.67 -9.54
C LYS A 285 -14.08 13.01 -8.18
N VAL A 286 -14.66 12.54 -7.09
CA VAL A 286 -14.18 12.82 -5.73
C VAL A 286 -12.78 12.24 -5.50
N LEU A 287 -12.54 10.98 -5.88
CA LEU A 287 -11.23 10.34 -5.75
C LEU A 287 -10.15 11.07 -6.58
N ARG A 288 -10.51 11.57 -7.77
CA ARG A 288 -9.60 12.38 -8.59
C ARG A 288 -9.33 13.75 -7.96
N LEU A 289 -10.33 14.38 -7.38
CA LEU A 289 -10.18 15.63 -6.62
C LEU A 289 -9.18 15.42 -5.48
N LEU A 290 -9.42 14.45 -4.59
CA LEU A 290 -8.52 14.11 -3.49
C LEU A 290 -7.10 13.80 -3.99
N GLY A 291 -6.98 13.05 -5.09
CA GLY A 291 -5.68 12.76 -5.71
C GLY A 291 -4.95 14.00 -6.21
N ASN A 292 -5.64 14.94 -6.86
CA ASN A 292 -5.06 16.20 -7.31
C ASN A 292 -4.66 17.08 -6.12
N SER A 293 -5.50 17.12 -5.07
CA SER A 293 -5.20 17.84 -3.84
C SER A 293 -3.94 17.28 -3.17
N TYR A 294 -3.77 15.96 -3.13
CA TYR A 294 -2.54 15.34 -2.60
C TYR A 294 -1.31 15.83 -3.34
N ILE A 295 -1.33 15.78 -4.68
CA ILE A 295 -0.23 16.23 -5.53
C ILE A 295 0.09 17.71 -5.26
N LYS A 296 -0.94 18.56 -5.17
CA LYS A 296 -0.75 19.99 -4.85
C LYS A 296 -0.16 20.19 -3.45
N MET A 297 -0.58 19.41 -2.45
CA MET A 297 -0.06 19.55 -1.09
C MET A 297 1.41 19.12 -0.97
N ILE A 298 1.80 18.03 -1.64
CA ILE A 298 3.21 17.62 -1.66
C ILE A 298 4.08 18.63 -2.40
N GLU A 299 3.62 19.21 -3.52
CA GLU A 299 4.36 20.21 -4.29
C GLU A 299 4.54 21.55 -3.57
N ASN A 300 3.70 21.85 -2.58
CA ASN A 300 3.76 23.06 -1.75
C ASN A 300 4.31 22.79 -0.34
N ASP A 301 4.99 21.66 -0.12
CA ASP A 301 5.59 21.26 1.16
C ASP A 301 4.58 21.18 2.34
N ARG A 302 3.31 20.93 2.05
CA ARG A 302 2.22 20.77 3.03
C ARG A 302 2.03 19.30 3.41
N PHE A 303 3.07 18.68 3.95
CA PHE A 303 3.13 17.23 4.19
C PHE A 303 2.15 16.73 5.25
N ASP A 304 1.85 17.56 6.24
CA ASP A 304 0.80 17.30 7.25
C ASP A 304 -0.57 17.08 6.60
N ILE A 305 -0.95 17.96 5.68
CA ILE A 305 -2.22 17.86 4.96
C ILE A 305 -2.16 16.78 3.87
N ALA A 306 -1.04 16.64 3.18
CA ALA A 306 -0.85 15.56 2.22
C ALA A 306 -1.06 14.20 2.88
N SER A 307 -0.57 14.00 4.11
CA SER A 307 -0.76 12.76 4.86
C SER A 307 -2.21 12.50 5.29
N LEU A 308 -3.04 13.53 5.42
CA LEU A 308 -4.45 13.37 5.76
C LEU A 308 -5.24 12.69 4.62
N ILE A 309 -4.91 12.99 3.37
CA ILE A 309 -5.69 12.50 2.23
C ILE A 309 -5.66 10.96 2.11
N PRO A 310 -4.50 10.27 2.20
CA PRO A 310 -4.47 8.82 2.29
C PRO A 310 -5.21 8.25 3.49
N ALA A 311 -5.22 8.95 4.64
CA ALA A 311 -5.99 8.51 5.81
C ALA A 311 -7.49 8.51 5.49
N GLU A 312 -8.00 9.58 4.89
CA GLU A 312 -9.40 9.67 4.45
C GLU A 312 -9.73 8.65 3.35
N LEU A 313 -8.77 8.28 2.49
CA LEU A 313 -8.95 7.18 1.54
C LEU A 313 -9.12 5.82 2.23
N VAL A 314 -8.49 5.60 3.39
CA VAL A 314 -8.75 4.39 4.20
C VAL A 314 -10.19 4.41 4.70
N ASP A 315 -10.68 5.53 5.24
CA ASP A 315 -12.07 5.64 5.74
C ASP A 315 -13.11 5.42 4.62
N ILE A 316 -12.81 5.92 3.42
CA ILE A 316 -13.60 5.65 2.21
C ILE A 316 -13.56 4.15 1.86
N GLY A 317 -12.38 3.53 1.88
CA GLY A 317 -12.18 2.11 1.62
C GLY A 317 -12.92 1.22 2.63
N ILE A 318 -12.89 1.55 3.91
CA ILE A 318 -13.68 0.88 4.96
C ILE A 318 -15.17 0.97 4.64
N THR A 319 -15.66 2.15 4.26
CA THR A 319 -17.07 2.31 3.89
C THR A 319 -17.44 1.47 2.66
N CYS A 320 -16.52 1.30 1.70
CA CYS A 320 -16.75 0.44 0.54
C CYS A 320 -16.79 -1.05 0.95
N LEU A 321 -15.92 -1.47 1.87
CA LEU A 321 -15.93 -2.83 2.44
C LEU A 321 -17.26 -3.11 3.16
N ASP A 322 -17.72 -2.18 4.00
CA ASP A 322 -19.00 -2.30 4.72
C ASP A 322 -20.21 -2.41 3.78
N MET A 323 -20.11 -1.81 2.59
CA MET A 323 -21.17 -1.80 1.57
C MET A 323 -20.98 -2.89 0.50
N GLU A 324 -19.94 -3.72 0.60
CA GLU A 324 -19.56 -4.75 -0.38
C GLU A 324 -19.44 -4.22 -1.83
N ASP A 325 -19.00 -2.96 -2.01
CA ASP A 325 -18.82 -2.35 -3.35
C ASP A 325 -17.37 -2.51 -3.85
N ASP A 326 -17.10 -3.68 -4.44
CA ASP A 326 -15.78 -4.02 -5.01
C ASP A 326 -15.33 -3.08 -6.13
N THR A 327 -16.27 -2.50 -6.87
CA THR A 327 -15.94 -1.63 -8.01
C THR A 327 -15.33 -0.33 -7.53
N ILE A 328 -15.88 0.27 -6.47
CA ILE A 328 -15.28 1.48 -5.88
C ILE A 328 -13.99 1.12 -5.13
N LEU A 329 -13.95 -0.05 -4.48
CA LEU A 329 -12.76 -0.50 -3.76
C LEU A 329 -11.53 -0.66 -4.67
N GLU A 330 -11.72 -1.19 -5.88
CA GLU A 330 -10.67 -1.21 -6.91
C GLU A 330 -10.21 0.22 -7.27
N ASN A 331 -11.13 1.17 -7.39
CA ASN A 331 -10.81 2.58 -7.63
C ASN A 331 -10.03 3.22 -6.47
N VAL A 332 -10.29 2.82 -5.22
CA VAL A 332 -9.51 3.23 -4.04
C VAL A 332 -8.08 2.71 -4.13
N ASN A 333 -7.88 1.43 -4.47
CA ASN A 333 -6.55 0.85 -4.67
C ASN A 333 -5.79 1.54 -5.82
N ILE A 334 -6.45 1.80 -6.96
CA ILE A 334 -5.89 2.59 -8.06
C ILE A 334 -5.47 3.98 -7.57
N ARG A 335 -6.24 4.59 -6.66
CA ARG A 335 -5.90 5.90 -6.10
C ARG A 335 -4.64 5.82 -5.23
N PHE A 336 -4.53 4.88 -4.29
CA PHE A 336 -3.30 4.66 -3.51
C PHE A 336 -2.07 4.47 -4.42
N ASN A 337 -2.20 3.63 -5.43
CA ASN A 337 -1.14 3.36 -6.41
C ASN A 337 -0.74 4.61 -7.21
N THR A 338 -1.72 5.46 -7.54
CA THR A 338 -1.48 6.75 -8.19
C THR A 338 -0.73 7.69 -7.25
N LEU A 339 -1.16 7.81 -5.98
CA LEU A 339 -0.48 8.64 -4.98
C LEU A 339 0.98 8.20 -4.79
N PHE A 340 1.23 6.88 -4.76
CA PHE A 340 2.58 6.32 -4.62
C PHE A 340 3.49 6.75 -5.76
N ARG A 341 3.01 6.63 -7.00
CA ARG A 341 3.77 7.04 -8.19
C ARG A 341 4.15 8.52 -8.16
N PHE A 342 3.22 9.39 -7.75
CA PHE A 342 3.51 10.84 -7.64
C PHE A 342 4.42 11.17 -6.46
N ALA A 343 4.23 10.52 -5.31
CA ALA A 343 5.09 10.69 -4.14
C ALA A 343 6.53 10.25 -4.44
N MET A 344 6.72 9.15 -5.18
CA MET A 344 8.06 8.69 -5.61
C MET A 344 8.71 9.69 -6.54
N LYS A 345 7.99 10.14 -7.58
CA LYS A 345 8.49 11.17 -8.50
C LYS A 345 8.90 12.45 -7.77
N HIS A 346 8.12 12.87 -6.77
CA HIS A 346 8.45 14.01 -5.92
C HIS A 346 9.71 13.75 -5.09
N ALA A 347 9.76 12.61 -4.38
CA ALA A 347 10.88 12.23 -3.54
C ALA A 347 12.20 12.16 -4.32
N TYR A 348 12.18 11.61 -5.53
CA TYR A 348 13.37 11.50 -6.39
C TYR A 348 13.86 12.86 -6.88
N LYS A 349 12.94 13.74 -7.26
CA LYS A 349 13.27 15.07 -7.81
C LYS A 349 13.79 16.02 -6.73
N ASN A 350 13.22 15.94 -5.53
CA ASN A 350 13.45 16.91 -4.45
C ASN A 350 14.27 16.35 -3.28
N ASN A 351 14.68 15.07 -3.33
CA ASN A 351 15.32 14.33 -2.23
C ASN A 351 14.52 14.41 -0.92
N GLU A 352 13.19 14.30 -1.03
CA GLU A 352 12.25 14.50 0.07
C GLU A 352 11.28 13.30 0.20
N PRO A 353 11.65 12.27 0.99
CA PRO A 353 10.92 11.01 1.06
C PRO A 353 9.85 10.96 2.15
N ARG A 354 9.66 12.00 2.98
CA ARG A 354 8.72 11.97 4.13
C ARG A 354 7.28 11.62 3.74
N ASN A 355 6.81 12.02 2.57
CA ASN A 355 5.47 11.65 2.12
C ASN A 355 5.36 10.16 1.76
N LEU A 356 6.43 9.54 1.24
CA LEU A 356 6.42 8.10 0.97
C LEU A 356 6.31 7.30 2.24
N TYR A 357 7.01 7.76 3.29
CA TYR A 357 6.82 7.24 4.63
C TYR A 357 5.31 7.27 4.91
N ASN A 358 4.68 8.45 4.97
CA ASN A 358 3.25 8.65 5.37
C ASN A 358 2.25 7.88 4.54
N LEU A 359 2.45 7.84 3.23
CA LEU A 359 1.60 7.09 2.34
C LEU A 359 1.71 5.58 2.55
N SER A 360 2.90 5.04 2.82
CA SER A 360 3.11 3.61 3.09
C SER A 360 2.32 3.13 4.29
N PHE A 361 2.25 3.96 5.34
CA PHE A 361 1.48 3.66 6.55
C PHE A 361 -0.02 3.57 6.27
N HIS A 362 -0.58 4.57 5.60
CA HIS A 362 -2.02 4.57 5.30
C HIS A 362 -2.40 3.48 4.30
N TYR A 363 -1.54 3.20 3.32
CA TYR A 363 -1.79 2.07 2.41
C TYR A 363 -1.73 0.73 3.15
N SER A 364 -0.81 0.56 4.10
CA SER A 364 -0.80 -0.62 4.99
C SER A 364 -2.02 -0.68 5.90
N ASN A 365 -2.54 0.44 6.40
CA ASN A 365 -3.80 0.44 7.15
C ASN A 365 -4.94 -0.09 6.28
N MET A 366 -5.02 0.31 5.01
CA MET A 366 -6.01 -0.26 4.08
C MET A 366 -5.83 -1.78 3.91
N ILE A 367 -4.59 -2.27 3.78
CA ILE A 367 -4.30 -3.71 3.70
C ILE A 367 -4.74 -4.42 4.99
N GLN A 368 -4.52 -3.82 6.16
CA GLN A 368 -4.98 -4.37 7.42
C GLN A 368 -6.52 -4.45 7.50
N GLU A 369 -7.25 -3.50 6.91
CA GLU A 369 -8.72 -3.60 6.79
C GLU A 369 -9.13 -4.75 5.86
N TYR A 370 -8.43 -4.98 4.74
CA TYR A 370 -8.64 -6.17 3.90
C TYR A 370 -8.42 -7.46 4.68
N ILE A 371 -7.38 -7.52 5.51
CA ILE A 371 -7.08 -8.71 6.33
C ILE A 371 -8.20 -8.96 7.34
N LYS A 372 -8.70 -7.93 8.02
CA LYS A 372 -9.81 -8.05 8.99
C LYS A 372 -11.11 -8.54 8.35
N MET A 373 -11.35 -8.20 7.09
CA MET A 373 -12.53 -8.60 6.31
C MET A 373 -12.31 -9.86 5.46
N ASP A 374 -11.19 -10.57 5.66
CA ASP A 374 -10.84 -11.81 4.94
C ASP A 374 -10.74 -11.65 3.40
N ARG A 375 -10.38 -10.46 2.93
CA ARG A 375 -10.17 -10.12 1.51
C ARG A 375 -8.76 -10.48 1.06
N VAL A 376 -8.48 -11.78 1.01
CA VAL A 376 -7.16 -12.34 0.64
C VAL A 376 -6.71 -11.87 -0.75
N ASP A 377 -7.61 -11.84 -1.71
CA ASP A 377 -7.39 -11.39 -3.09
C ASP A 377 -6.85 -9.96 -3.14
N MET A 378 -7.48 -9.04 -2.41
CA MET A 378 -7.10 -7.62 -2.41
C MET A 378 -5.81 -7.37 -1.65
N ALA A 379 -5.59 -8.08 -0.54
CA ALA A 379 -4.34 -8.01 0.20
C ALA A 379 -3.17 -8.48 -0.66
N LYS A 380 -3.32 -9.58 -1.41
CA LYS A 380 -2.30 -10.09 -2.35
C LYS A 380 -1.95 -9.07 -3.43
N ASP A 381 -2.93 -8.47 -4.10
CA ASP A 381 -2.65 -7.42 -5.11
C ASP A 381 -1.89 -6.24 -4.50
N CYS A 382 -2.28 -5.79 -3.30
CA CYS A 382 -1.60 -4.68 -2.62
C CYS A 382 -0.15 -5.03 -2.24
N TYR A 383 0.12 -6.25 -1.78
CA TYR A 383 1.49 -6.72 -1.51
C TYR A 383 2.36 -6.70 -2.77
N ASP A 384 1.81 -7.14 -3.91
CA ASP A 384 2.51 -7.06 -5.20
C ASP A 384 2.83 -5.61 -5.60
N LYS A 385 1.92 -4.67 -5.33
CA LYS A 385 2.21 -3.24 -5.55
C LYS A 385 3.31 -2.72 -4.61
N PHE A 386 3.28 -3.09 -3.32
CA PHE A 386 4.34 -2.71 -2.38
C PHE A 386 5.71 -3.20 -2.85
N LYS A 387 5.80 -4.46 -3.29
CA LYS A 387 7.02 -5.03 -3.88
C LYS A 387 7.45 -4.28 -5.14
N PHE A 388 6.52 -3.96 -6.04
CA PHE A 388 6.81 -3.17 -7.23
C PHE A 388 7.42 -1.80 -6.86
N TYR A 389 6.82 -1.08 -5.91
CA TYR A 389 7.31 0.23 -5.48
C TYR A 389 8.63 0.16 -4.73
N ALA A 390 8.82 -0.81 -3.83
CA ALA A 390 10.09 -1.01 -3.13
C ALA A 390 11.25 -1.23 -4.11
N ASN A 391 11.05 -2.06 -5.14
CA ASN A 391 12.04 -2.31 -6.18
C ASN A 391 12.41 -1.04 -6.96
N ASP A 392 11.42 -0.20 -7.30
CA ASP A 392 11.68 1.05 -8.01
C ASP A 392 12.35 2.10 -7.09
N ILE A 393 11.98 2.17 -5.82
CA ILE A 393 12.64 3.03 -4.81
C ILE A 393 14.09 2.62 -4.66
N TYR A 394 14.37 1.33 -4.53
CA TYR A 394 15.74 0.84 -4.38
C TYR A 394 16.62 1.19 -5.58
N LYS A 395 16.11 1.05 -6.82
CA LYS A 395 16.83 1.44 -8.05
C LYS A 395 17.31 2.88 -8.03
N ASN A 396 16.51 3.77 -7.45
CA ASN A 396 16.78 5.21 -7.37
C ASN A 396 17.51 5.61 -6.07
N ALA A 397 17.56 4.74 -5.06
CA ALA A 397 18.20 4.99 -3.77
C ALA A 397 19.73 5.10 -3.86
N ALA A 398 20.37 4.49 -4.88
CA ALA A 398 21.80 4.64 -5.13
C ALA A 398 22.22 6.11 -5.33
N ALA A 399 21.34 6.93 -5.94
CA ALA A 399 21.56 8.36 -6.13
C ALA A 399 21.05 9.21 -4.94
N ASN A 400 20.11 8.68 -4.15
CA ASN A 400 19.48 9.36 -3.02
C ASN A 400 19.38 8.42 -1.81
N PRO A 401 20.42 8.36 -0.94
CA PRO A 401 20.48 7.38 0.15
C PRO A 401 19.33 7.44 1.17
N SER A 402 18.66 8.59 1.29
CA SER A 402 17.48 8.78 2.15
C SER A 402 16.31 7.83 1.78
N LEU A 403 16.29 7.31 0.54
CA LEU A 403 15.27 6.40 0.05
C LEU A 403 15.41 4.96 0.57
N TYR A 404 16.60 4.54 1.02
CA TYR A 404 16.77 3.20 1.61
C TYR A 404 15.88 3.01 2.85
N PHE A 405 15.72 4.06 3.66
CA PHE A 405 14.83 4.05 4.82
C PHE A 405 13.35 3.84 4.45
N ILE A 406 12.94 4.19 3.22
CA ILE A 406 11.56 3.94 2.77
C ILE A 406 11.34 2.46 2.48
N VAL A 407 12.35 1.73 1.98
CA VAL A 407 12.27 0.27 1.80
C VAL A 407 12.13 -0.42 3.16
N ASP A 408 12.88 0.02 4.17
CA ASP A 408 12.72 -0.44 5.54
C ASP A 408 11.30 -0.18 6.06
N THR A 409 10.77 1.02 5.79
CA THR A 409 9.40 1.37 6.18
C THR A 409 8.38 0.46 5.53
N LEU A 410 8.43 0.25 4.20
CA LEU A 410 7.52 -0.64 3.49
C LEU A 410 7.56 -2.06 4.09
N THR A 411 8.76 -2.56 4.37
CA THR A 411 8.97 -3.87 4.99
C THR A 411 8.35 -3.95 6.39
N PHE A 412 8.52 -2.90 7.21
CA PHE A 412 7.91 -2.83 8.54
C PHE A 412 6.38 -2.80 8.47
N GLU A 413 5.83 -2.02 7.55
CA GLU A 413 4.38 -1.93 7.34
C GLU A 413 3.79 -3.28 6.91
N LEU A 414 4.46 -4.03 6.03
CA LEU A 414 4.06 -5.41 5.67
C LEU A 414 4.28 -6.43 6.80
N ARG A 415 5.30 -6.25 7.65
CA ARG A 415 5.49 -7.06 8.87
C ARG A 415 4.27 -6.95 9.78
N LYS A 416 3.72 -5.74 9.98
CA LYS A 416 2.48 -5.58 10.77
C LYS A 416 1.32 -6.36 10.17
N CYS A 417 1.18 -6.32 8.84
CA CYS A 417 0.17 -7.10 8.12
C CYS A 417 0.37 -8.62 8.33
N GLN A 418 1.61 -9.14 8.27
CA GLN A 418 1.90 -10.56 8.54
C GLN A 418 1.50 -11.00 9.96
N VAL A 419 1.82 -10.17 10.96
CA VAL A 419 1.40 -10.41 12.35
C VAL A 419 -0.12 -10.46 12.46
N LEU A 420 -0.83 -9.59 11.73
CA LEU A 420 -2.29 -9.55 11.72
C LEU A 420 -2.90 -10.76 10.97
N ILE A 421 -2.31 -11.17 9.85
CA ILE A 421 -2.70 -12.37 9.08
C ILE A 421 -2.63 -13.61 9.97
N GLN A 422 -1.50 -13.79 10.68
CA GLN A 422 -1.32 -14.90 11.61
C GLN A 422 -2.36 -14.91 12.73
N LYS A 423 -2.73 -13.73 13.25
CA LYS A 423 -3.77 -13.58 14.29
C LYS A 423 -5.19 -13.79 13.75
N SER A 424 -5.41 -13.51 12.48
CA SER A 424 -6.71 -13.67 11.80
C SER A 424 -6.95 -15.10 11.33
N GLY A 425 -5.92 -15.95 11.35
CA GLY A 425 -6.05 -17.39 11.07
C GLY A 425 -6.15 -17.73 9.59
N TRP A 426 -5.52 -16.92 8.72
CA TRP A 426 -5.40 -17.22 7.30
C TRP A 426 -4.65 -18.54 7.05
N SER A 427 -4.78 -19.08 5.83
CA SER A 427 -4.09 -20.31 5.47
C SER A 427 -2.57 -20.12 5.50
N ASP A 428 -1.85 -21.15 5.93
CA ASP A 428 -0.39 -21.13 5.96
C ASP A 428 0.19 -20.94 4.54
N GLU A 429 -0.51 -21.41 3.50
CA GLU A 429 -0.13 -21.24 2.10
C GLU A 429 -0.18 -19.76 1.68
N ASP A 430 -1.30 -19.07 1.92
CA ASP A 430 -1.47 -17.66 1.59
C ASP A 430 -0.48 -16.78 2.36
N GLN A 431 -0.30 -17.07 3.65
CA GLN A 431 0.63 -16.33 4.49
C GLN A 431 2.08 -16.52 4.03
N MET A 432 2.45 -17.75 3.66
CA MET A 432 3.80 -18.06 3.17
C MET A 432 4.06 -17.40 1.80
N GLU A 433 3.07 -17.38 0.91
CA GLU A 433 3.16 -16.66 -0.36
C GLU A 433 3.44 -15.17 -0.13
N LEU A 434 2.68 -14.53 0.75
CA LEU A 434 2.88 -13.12 1.11
C LEU A 434 4.20 -12.87 1.82
N LEU A 435 4.69 -13.82 2.64
CA LEU A 435 6.00 -13.73 3.29
C LEU A 435 7.12 -13.74 2.24
N LYS A 436 7.04 -14.61 1.23
CA LYS A 436 8.01 -14.66 0.13
C LYS A 436 8.13 -13.33 -0.63
N LEU A 437 7.06 -12.54 -0.71
CA LEU A 437 7.12 -11.19 -1.29
C LEU A 437 7.92 -10.21 -0.41
N ILE A 438 7.78 -10.30 0.92
CA ILE A 438 8.54 -9.47 1.88
C ILE A 438 10.04 -9.82 1.85
N LEU A 439 10.37 -11.11 1.69
CA LEU A 439 11.75 -11.59 1.59
C LEU A 439 12.47 -11.14 0.32
N GLN A 440 11.76 -10.58 -0.66
CA GLN A 440 12.36 -10.06 -1.88
C GLN A 440 12.66 -8.55 -1.81
N LEU A 441 12.26 -7.86 -0.75
CA LEU A 441 12.40 -6.41 -0.64
C LEU A 441 13.84 -5.94 -0.40
N ASP A 442 14.71 -6.80 0.13
CA ASP A 442 16.15 -6.57 0.32
C ASP A 442 17.00 -6.95 -0.90
N LYS A 443 16.43 -7.67 -1.89
CA LYS A 443 17.12 -8.17 -3.09
C LYS A 443 16.41 -7.70 -4.39
N PRO A 444 16.71 -6.50 -4.90
CA PRO A 444 16.06 -6.00 -6.11
C PRO A 444 16.59 -6.71 -7.37
N PRO A 445 15.73 -7.02 -8.35
CA PRO A 445 16.13 -7.72 -9.57
C PRO A 445 17.14 -6.93 -10.41
N GLY A 446 18.23 -7.58 -10.82
CA GLY A 446 19.18 -7.07 -11.83
C GLY A 446 20.35 -6.22 -11.31
N TYR A 447 20.60 -6.17 -10.00
CA TYR A 447 21.80 -5.55 -9.43
C TYR A 447 22.79 -6.62 -8.98
N SER A 448 24.04 -6.56 -9.44
CA SER A 448 25.12 -7.28 -8.77
C SER A 448 25.40 -6.57 -7.43
N LYS A 449 25.41 -7.33 -6.33
CA LYS A 449 25.71 -6.79 -4.99
C LYS A 449 27.12 -6.18 -4.89
N ASP A 450 27.97 -6.37 -5.91
CA ASP A 450 29.29 -5.71 -6.05
C ASP A 450 29.19 -4.18 -6.29
N GLY A 451 28.06 -3.68 -6.76
CA GLY A 451 27.79 -2.25 -6.96
C GLY A 451 26.99 -1.59 -5.83
N VAL A 452 26.62 -2.35 -4.79
CA VAL A 452 25.91 -1.86 -3.60
C VAL A 452 26.93 -1.64 -2.51
N ASP A 453 26.90 -0.48 -1.87
CA ASP A 453 27.83 -0.14 -0.79
C ASP A 453 27.78 -1.24 0.29
N LYS A 454 28.92 -1.89 0.59
CA LYS A 454 28.99 -3.03 1.53
C LYS A 454 28.43 -2.68 2.91
N GLY A 455 28.36 -1.40 3.25
CA GLY A 455 27.69 -0.89 4.46
C GLY A 455 26.18 -1.11 4.49
N ILE A 456 25.50 -1.16 3.34
CA ILE A 456 24.04 -1.36 3.21
C ILE A 456 23.67 -2.85 3.19
N LEU A 457 24.55 -3.71 2.67
CA LEU A 457 24.39 -5.17 2.68
C LEU A 457 24.88 -5.85 3.98
N GLY A 458 25.64 -5.13 4.81
CA GLY A 458 26.18 -5.62 6.09
C GLY A 458 25.29 -5.33 7.31
N GLY A 459 25.90 -5.15 8.48
CA GLY A 459 25.21 -4.94 9.78
C GLY A 459 24.25 -3.74 9.89
N ASN A 460 24.13 -2.89 8.87
CA ASN A 460 23.19 -1.76 8.81
C ASN A 460 21.99 -1.98 7.88
N ASN A 461 21.78 -3.19 7.34
CA ASN A 461 20.58 -3.51 6.57
C ASN A 461 19.33 -3.49 7.48
N GLY A 462 18.52 -2.44 7.40
CA GLY A 462 17.32 -2.30 8.21
C GLY A 462 16.18 -3.22 7.79
N THR A 463 16.06 -3.52 6.50
CA THR A 463 15.08 -4.47 5.95
C THR A 463 15.32 -5.87 6.51
N ARG A 464 16.58 -6.34 6.52
CA ARG A 464 16.95 -7.63 7.14
C ARG A 464 16.63 -7.65 8.62
N ARG A 465 16.87 -6.54 9.33
CA ARG A 465 16.54 -6.42 10.76
C ARG A 465 15.04 -6.60 11.01
N ILE A 466 14.19 -6.03 10.17
CA ILE A 466 12.74 -6.15 10.26
C ILE A 466 12.30 -7.58 9.96
N GLN A 467 12.89 -8.24 8.95
CA GLN A 467 12.63 -9.64 8.63
C GLN A 467 13.02 -10.56 9.80
N ILE A 468 14.18 -10.35 10.44
CA ILE A 468 14.55 -11.07 11.67
C ILE A 468 13.49 -10.81 12.75
N GLY A 469 13.08 -9.56 12.97
CA GLY A 469 12.01 -9.23 13.92
C GLY A 469 10.66 -9.89 13.60
N LEU A 470 10.39 -10.29 12.36
CA LEU A 470 9.24 -11.12 11.98
C LEU A 470 9.48 -12.61 12.26
N ALA A 471 10.70 -13.11 12.07
CA ALA A 471 11.08 -14.47 12.46
C ALA A 471 10.95 -14.68 13.99
N LEU A 472 11.35 -13.69 14.79
CA LEU A 472 11.16 -13.72 16.25
C LEU A 472 9.68 -13.87 16.63
N PHE A 473 8.80 -13.14 15.94
CA PHE A 473 7.36 -13.30 16.11
C PHE A 473 6.90 -14.72 15.74
N TYR A 474 7.36 -15.28 14.63
CA TYR A 474 6.97 -16.64 14.23
C TYR A 474 7.43 -17.72 15.20
N LEU A 475 8.64 -17.57 15.77
CA LEU A 475 9.12 -18.46 16.82
C LEU A 475 8.25 -18.37 18.08
N SER A 476 7.82 -17.18 18.48
CA SER A 476 6.98 -16.99 19.67
C SER A 476 5.57 -17.59 19.54
N VAL A 477 5.09 -17.78 18.30
CA VAL A 477 3.81 -18.44 18.00
C VAL A 477 3.97 -19.85 17.45
N GLU A 478 5.15 -20.47 17.64
CA GLU A 478 5.48 -21.86 17.26
C GLU A 478 5.34 -22.17 15.75
N LYS A 479 5.44 -21.16 14.90
CA LYS A 479 5.39 -21.27 13.43
C LYS A 479 6.79 -21.44 12.83
N MET A 480 7.43 -22.56 13.17
CA MET A 480 8.85 -22.83 12.85
C MET A 480 9.16 -22.75 11.35
N GLU A 481 8.28 -23.25 10.48
CA GLU A 481 8.49 -23.23 9.03
C GLU A 481 8.64 -21.80 8.46
N PHE A 482 7.94 -20.81 9.04
CA PHE A 482 8.04 -19.42 8.62
C PHE A 482 9.32 -18.76 9.11
N ALA A 483 9.74 -19.04 10.35
CA ALA A 483 11.02 -18.59 10.87
C ALA A 483 12.19 -19.19 10.07
N LYS A 484 12.09 -20.48 9.73
CA LYS A 484 13.04 -21.20 8.88
C LYS A 484 13.14 -20.60 7.49
N ALA A 485 12.03 -20.29 6.84
CA ALA A 485 12.04 -19.64 5.52
C ALA A 485 12.76 -18.27 5.53
N ILE A 486 12.61 -17.48 6.59
CA ILE A 486 13.35 -16.22 6.76
C ILE A 486 14.85 -16.47 6.99
N ALA A 487 15.19 -17.47 7.81
CA ALA A 487 16.58 -17.85 8.06
C ALA A 487 17.27 -18.35 6.79
N GLU A 488 16.63 -19.22 6.01
CA GLU A 488 17.14 -19.73 4.73
C GLU A 488 17.37 -18.61 3.71
N ASP A 489 16.44 -17.65 3.59
CA ASP A 489 16.63 -16.47 2.73
C ASP A 489 17.81 -15.61 3.18
N TYR A 490 18.04 -15.48 4.50
CA TYR A 490 19.20 -14.78 5.03
C TYR A 490 20.50 -15.52 4.71
N LEU A 491 20.51 -16.86 4.71
CA LEU A 491 21.70 -17.65 4.35
C LEU A 491 22.16 -17.43 2.91
N ASP A 492 21.31 -16.96 2.01
CA ASP A 492 21.76 -16.59 0.66
C ASP A 492 22.78 -15.44 0.67
N ASP A 493 22.85 -14.66 1.75
CA ASP A 493 23.88 -13.65 1.92
C ASP A 493 25.28 -14.26 2.14
N LEU A 494 25.40 -15.55 2.50
CA LEU A 494 26.68 -16.28 2.56
C LEU A 494 27.43 -16.29 1.22
N ALA A 495 26.73 -16.20 0.09
CA ALA A 495 27.38 -16.13 -1.21
C ALA A 495 28.28 -14.88 -1.38
N TYR A 496 28.17 -13.90 -0.47
CA TYR A 496 28.84 -12.61 -0.55
C TYR A 496 29.74 -12.28 0.65
N PHE A 497 29.69 -13.10 1.70
CA PHE A 497 30.46 -12.90 2.93
C PHE A 497 31.13 -14.20 3.33
N ASP A 498 32.37 -14.13 3.84
CA ASP A 498 32.97 -15.25 4.55
C ASP A 498 32.16 -15.57 5.83
N GLU A 499 32.25 -16.80 6.30
CA GLU A 499 31.50 -17.31 7.45
C GLU A 499 31.62 -16.41 8.69
N LYS A 500 32.84 -15.95 8.99
CA LYS A 500 33.12 -15.10 10.15
C LYS A 500 32.41 -13.76 10.03
N THR A 501 32.49 -13.13 8.86
CA THR A 501 31.80 -11.86 8.57
C THR A 501 30.28 -12.02 8.62
N PHE A 502 29.73 -13.11 8.09
CA PHE A 502 28.30 -13.41 8.16
C PHE A 502 27.82 -13.58 9.62
N LYS A 503 28.50 -14.43 10.41
CA LYS A 503 28.21 -14.63 11.84
C LYS A 503 28.25 -13.31 12.61
N GLN A 504 29.22 -12.44 12.31
CA GLN A 504 29.33 -11.13 12.94
C GLN A 504 28.18 -10.18 12.54
N ASN A 505 27.77 -10.17 11.27
CA ASN A 505 26.65 -9.37 10.79
C ASN A 505 25.33 -9.82 11.45
N ALA A 506 25.04 -11.12 11.47
CA ALA A 506 23.85 -11.67 12.11
C ALA A 506 23.79 -11.32 13.60
N LYS A 507 24.92 -11.47 14.33
CA LYS A 507 25.04 -11.05 15.74
C LYS A 507 24.78 -9.57 15.94
N THR A 508 25.28 -8.72 15.03
CA THR A 508 25.08 -7.28 15.08
C THR A 508 23.61 -6.92 14.90
N GLN A 509 22.91 -7.53 13.94
CA GLN A 509 21.47 -7.28 13.73
C GLN A 509 20.64 -7.72 14.95
N CYS A 510 20.95 -8.88 15.52
CA CYS A 510 20.30 -9.37 16.75
C CYS A 510 20.58 -8.45 17.95
N PHE A 511 21.81 -7.96 18.10
CA PHE A 511 22.16 -7.01 19.15
C PHE A 511 21.37 -5.69 18.99
N LEU A 512 21.26 -5.15 17.78
CA LEU A 512 20.49 -3.94 17.52
C LEU A 512 19.00 -4.13 17.85
N LEU A 513 18.40 -5.26 17.49
CA LEU A 513 17.03 -5.61 17.90
C LEU A 513 16.86 -5.67 19.41
N SER A 514 17.87 -6.16 20.15
CA SER A 514 17.83 -6.25 21.61
C SER A 514 17.74 -4.88 22.30
N ILE A 515 18.32 -3.83 21.70
CA ILE A 515 18.38 -2.49 22.28
C ILE A 515 17.22 -1.59 21.85
N PHE A 516 16.63 -1.80 20.67
CA PHE A 516 15.49 -0.99 20.23
C PHE A 516 14.31 -1.18 21.19
N GLY A 517 13.69 -0.06 21.57
CA GLY A 517 12.54 -0.03 22.46
C GLY A 517 11.29 0.51 21.78
N PRO A 518 10.17 0.53 22.53
CA PRO A 518 8.93 1.21 22.25
C PRO A 518 9.01 2.32 21.23
N THR A 519 9.52 3.39 21.82
CA THR A 519 9.29 4.77 21.49
C THR A 519 10.40 5.30 20.62
N PHE A 520 10.02 6.18 19.69
CA PHE A 520 10.98 7.10 19.10
C PHE A 520 11.46 8.11 20.15
N TRP A 521 12.67 8.62 19.94
CA TRP A 521 13.23 9.71 20.73
C TRP A 521 12.81 11.10 20.17
N GLU A 522 12.25 11.12 18.97
CA GLU A 522 11.69 12.29 18.28
C GLU A 522 10.16 12.23 18.27
N ASP A 523 9.51 13.39 18.28
CA ASP A 523 8.07 13.51 18.12
C ASP A 523 7.69 13.17 16.68
N THR A 524 6.98 12.06 16.50
CA THR A 524 6.57 11.57 15.18
C THR A 524 5.07 11.25 15.20
N ASP A 525 4.38 11.57 14.10
CA ASP A 525 2.92 11.44 13.95
C ASP A 525 2.40 9.98 14.07
N ARG A 526 3.29 8.99 14.24
CA ARG A 526 2.98 7.54 14.19
C ARG A 526 2.94 6.84 15.53
N GLY A 527 3.14 7.59 16.61
CA GLY A 527 3.10 7.07 17.97
C GLY A 527 4.39 6.39 18.42
N ASN A 528 4.26 5.54 19.44
CA ASN A 528 5.35 5.04 20.25
C ASN A 528 5.91 3.69 19.76
N LEU A 529 6.01 3.47 18.44
CA LEU A 529 6.48 2.19 17.87
C LEU A 529 7.59 2.42 16.84
N ASN A 530 8.84 2.21 17.28
CA ASN A 530 10.03 2.22 16.43
C ASN A 530 9.94 1.10 15.38
N ILE A 531 10.24 1.40 14.11
CA ILE A 531 10.14 0.42 13.01
C ILE A 531 11.08 -0.80 13.19
N TYR A 532 12.17 -0.63 13.95
CA TYR A 532 13.09 -1.73 14.26
C TYR A 532 12.78 -2.40 15.61
N PHE A 533 11.71 -2.02 16.30
CA PHE A 533 11.32 -2.65 17.55
C PHE A 533 10.66 -4.02 17.29
N ALA A 534 11.11 -5.03 18.02
CA ALA A 534 10.46 -6.33 18.13
C ALA A 534 10.23 -6.66 19.62
N PRO A 535 8.99 -6.97 20.04
CA PRO A 535 8.71 -7.29 21.43
C PRO A 535 9.26 -8.67 21.85
N GLU A 536 9.39 -9.62 20.93
CA GLU A 536 9.83 -11.01 21.16
C GLU A 536 11.37 -11.13 21.34
N LYS A 537 11.94 -10.36 22.26
CA LYS A 537 13.40 -10.32 22.49
C LYS A 537 13.96 -11.63 23.04
N ASP A 538 13.13 -12.40 23.72
CA ASP A 538 13.44 -13.74 24.23
C ASP A 538 13.74 -14.76 23.10
N GLN A 539 13.22 -14.52 21.90
CA GLN A 539 13.42 -15.39 20.74
C GLN A 539 14.74 -15.12 19.97
N LEU A 540 15.54 -14.13 20.41
CA LEU A 540 16.80 -13.78 19.75
C LEU A 540 17.84 -14.90 19.80
N GLU A 541 17.94 -15.64 20.92
CA GLU A 541 18.84 -16.80 21.01
C GLU A 541 18.32 -17.97 20.17
N PRO A 542 17.04 -18.40 20.28
CA PRO A 542 16.47 -19.42 19.40
C PRO A 542 16.65 -19.15 17.91
N PHE A 543 16.48 -17.89 17.47
CA PHE A 543 16.69 -17.53 16.07
C PHE A 543 18.16 -17.66 15.64
N LYS A 544 19.12 -17.29 16.51
CA LYS A 544 20.54 -17.44 16.21
C LYS A 544 20.95 -18.90 16.11
N GLU A 545 20.45 -19.74 17.03
CA GLU A 545 20.67 -21.19 16.99
C GLU A 545 20.12 -21.75 15.67
N LEU A 546 18.86 -21.46 15.33
CA LEU A 546 18.25 -21.86 14.06
C LEU A 546 19.08 -21.41 12.83
N LEU A 547 19.49 -20.15 12.79
CA LEU A 547 20.24 -19.60 11.66
C LEU A 547 21.61 -20.26 11.52
N PHE A 548 22.34 -20.44 12.62
CA PHE A 548 23.68 -21.03 12.58
C PHE A 548 23.65 -22.54 12.33
N ASP A 549 22.68 -23.27 12.87
CA ASP A 549 22.49 -24.69 12.58
C ASP A 549 22.19 -24.92 11.07
N LEU A 550 21.38 -24.05 10.46
CA LEU A 550 21.12 -24.10 9.02
C LEU A 550 22.34 -23.67 8.20
N MET A 551 23.14 -22.74 8.72
CA MET A 551 24.36 -22.26 8.10
C MET A 551 25.42 -23.37 8.06
N ASP A 552 25.66 -24.04 9.19
CA ASP A 552 26.64 -25.12 9.31
C ASP A 552 26.25 -26.28 8.36
N LYS A 553 24.98 -26.70 8.33
CA LYS A 553 24.48 -27.68 7.34
C LYS A 553 24.67 -27.26 5.89
N ARG A 554 24.49 -25.97 5.59
CA ARG A 554 24.68 -25.42 4.23
C ARG A 554 26.16 -25.39 3.85
N LEU A 555 27.06 -25.10 4.79
CA LEU A 555 28.51 -25.14 4.58
C LEU A 555 28.99 -26.58 4.36
N GLU A 556 28.55 -27.53 5.20
CA GLU A 556 28.87 -28.95 5.03
C GLU A 556 28.47 -29.48 3.65
N ALA A 557 27.27 -29.10 3.16
CA ALA A 557 26.83 -29.46 1.81
C ALA A 557 27.70 -28.80 0.71
N LEU A 558 28.06 -27.53 0.88
CA LEU A 558 28.88 -26.79 -0.09
C LEU A 558 30.34 -27.27 -0.14
N GLU A 559 30.88 -27.74 0.98
CA GLU A 559 32.21 -28.37 1.06
C GLU A 559 32.23 -29.71 0.32
N ARG A 560 31.21 -30.55 0.49
CA ARG A 560 31.04 -31.78 -0.31
C ARG A 560 31.03 -31.45 -1.80
N ASP A 561 30.21 -30.48 -2.20
CA ASP A 561 30.13 -30.04 -3.60
C ASP A 561 31.49 -29.58 -4.12
N ALA A 562 32.26 -28.81 -3.34
CA ALA A 562 33.58 -28.32 -3.76
C ALA A 562 34.59 -29.46 -4.01
N GLN A 563 34.52 -30.55 -3.23
CA GLN A 563 35.36 -31.72 -3.45
C GLN A 563 34.98 -32.46 -4.72
N PHE A 564 33.68 -32.61 -5.00
CA PHE A 564 33.22 -33.16 -6.29
C PHE A 564 33.63 -32.27 -7.48
N LEU A 565 33.51 -30.94 -7.37
CA LEU A 565 33.99 -30.02 -8.40
C LEU A 565 35.50 -30.15 -8.63
N SER A 566 36.29 -30.46 -7.60
CA SER A 566 37.74 -30.66 -7.73
C SER A 566 38.10 -31.90 -8.57
N LEU A 567 37.31 -32.97 -8.46
CA LEU A 567 37.43 -34.16 -9.32
C LEU A 567 37.08 -33.83 -10.78
N GLU A 568 36.08 -32.98 -11.00
CA GLU A 568 35.70 -32.51 -12.34
C GLU A 568 36.79 -31.62 -12.97
N VAL A 569 37.43 -30.77 -12.17
CA VAL A 569 38.62 -30.00 -12.60
C VAL A 569 39.75 -30.94 -13.00
N ASP A 570 40.03 -31.99 -12.21
CA ASP A 570 41.05 -32.98 -12.55
C ASP A 570 40.73 -33.67 -13.89
N LYS A 571 39.46 -34.06 -14.15
CA LYS A 571 39.03 -34.61 -15.45
C LYS A 571 39.40 -33.68 -16.62
N LEU A 572 39.08 -32.40 -16.51
CA LEU A 572 39.38 -31.41 -17.57
C LEU A 572 40.89 -31.22 -17.75
N LEU A 573 41.67 -31.24 -16.67
CA LEU A 573 43.14 -31.20 -16.73
C LEU A 573 43.73 -32.46 -17.38
N GLN A 574 43.18 -33.65 -17.10
CA GLN A 574 43.57 -34.89 -17.76
C GLN A 574 43.23 -34.89 -19.25
N LYS A 575 42.04 -34.38 -19.62
CA LYS A 575 41.65 -34.21 -21.02
C LYS A 575 42.62 -33.29 -21.76
N ARG A 576 43.03 -32.19 -21.11
CA ARG A 576 44.06 -31.28 -21.62
C ARG A 576 45.41 -31.96 -21.84
N LEU A 577 45.83 -32.82 -20.90
CA LEU A 577 47.07 -33.59 -21.02
C LEU A 577 47.02 -34.62 -22.16
N LYS A 578 45.89 -35.30 -22.34
CA LYS A 578 45.67 -36.26 -23.44
C LYS A 578 45.62 -35.59 -24.83
N GLN A 579 45.37 -34.28 -24.89
CA GLN A 579 45.26 -33.48 -26.13
C GLN A 579 46.44 -32.52 -26.33
N ASP A 580 47.64 -32.85 -25.85
CA ASP A 580 48.87 -32.03 -25.99
C ASP A 580 48.69 -30.55 -25.57
N GLY A 581 47.88 -30.31 -24.53
CA GLY A 581 47.65 -28.97 -23.97
C GLY A 581 46.40 -28.25 -24.45
N TYR A 582 45.65 -28.82 -25.40
CA TYR A 582 44.44 -28.23 -25.99
C TYR A 582 43.16 -28.51 -25.17
N LEU A 583 42.29 -27.50 -25.08
CA LEU A 583 40.91 -27.55 -24.56
C LEU A 583 40.05 -26.67 -25.49
N ASN A 584 38.79 -27.04 -25.74
CA ASN A 584 37.88 -26.18 -26.49
C ASN A 584 37.40 -25.00 -25.64
N GLU A 585 36.81 -23.96 -26.25
CA GLU A 585 36.40 -22.74 -25.53
C GLU A 585 35.36 -23.01 -24.43
N ALA A 586 34.42 -23.94 -24.66
CA ALA A 586 33.41 -24.31 -23.67
C ALA A 586 34.02 -25.01 -22.44
N ASP A 587 34.95 -25.93 -22.65
CA ASP A 587 35.67 -26.64 -21.59
C ASP A 587 36.62 -25.70 -20.83
N LYS A 588 37.17 -24.68 -21.51
CA LYS A 588 38.01 -23.66 -20.89
C LYS A 588 37.20 -22.72 -20.00
N GLU A 589 36.03 -22.26 -20.47
CA GLU A 589 35.10 -21.46 -19.68
C GLU A 589 34.58 -22.26 -18.47
N ARG A 590 34.24 -23.53 -18.66
CA ARG A 590 33.86 -24.46 -17.58
C ARG A 590 35.01 -24.64 -16.58
N LEU A 591 36.25 -24.83 -17.03
CA LEU A 591 37.42 -24.94 -16.16
C LEU A 591 37.63 -23.67 -15.31
N GLU A 592 37.52 -22.48 -15.91
CA GLU A 592 37.65 -21.21 -15.22
C GLU A 592 36.53 -20.97 -14.19
N ASP A 593 35.28 -21.35 -14.51
CA ASP A 593 34.14 -21.27 -13.60
C ASP A 593 34.28 -22.24 -12.41
N LEU A 594 34.66 -23.50 -12.68
CA LEU A 594 34.90 -24.50 -11.65
C LEU A 594 36.04 -24.09 -10.71
N GLN A 595 37.18 -23.64 -11.27
CA GLN A 595 38.29 -23.15 -10.46
C GLN A 595 37.88 -21.96 -9.61
N ARG A 596 37.09 -21.01 -10.15
CA ARG A 596 36.56 -19.89 -9.38
C ARG A 596 35.67 -20.35 -8.22
N LYS A 597 34.78 -21.33 -8.45
CA LYS A 597 33.88 -21.89 -7.42
C LYS A 597 34.66 -22.58 -6.30
N ILE A 598 35.72 -23.31 -6.63
CA ILE A 598 36.60 -23.99 -5.65
C ILE A 598 37.41 -22.95 -4.86
N SER A 599 38.10 -22.03 -5.52
CA SER A 599 38.93 -21.01 -4.86
C SER A 599 38.12 -20.06 -3.97
N ALA A 600 36.84 -19.86 -4.24
CA ALA A 600 35.95 -19.08 -3.37
C ALA A 600 35.61 -19.80 -2.04
N ARG A 601 35.95 -21.09 -1.93
CA ARG A 601 35.52 -21.99 -0.84
C ARG A 601 36.67 -22.69 -0.12
N GLU A 602 37.92 -22.53 -0.56
CA GLU A 602 39.09 -23.02 0.17
C GLU A 602 39.23 -22.27 1.51
N THR A 603 39.03 -22.98 2.63
CA THR A 603 39.25 -22.45 3.97
C THR A 603 40.75 -22.33 4.26
N SER A 604 41.14 -21.25 4.95
CA SER A 604 42.54 -20.92 5.25
C SER A 604 43.17 -21.71 6.40
N GLU A 605 42.57 -22.82 6.81
CA GLU A 605 43.07 -23.61 7.94
C GLU A 605 43.96 -24.75 7.44
N GLU A 606 45.27 -24.62 7.70
CA GLU A 606 46.21 -25.75 7.67
C GLU A 606 45.80 -26.75 8.75
N GLU A 607 44.85 -27.63 8.43
CA GLU A 607 44.48 -28.73 9.30
C GLU A 607 45.58 -29.80 9.36
N LYS A 608 45.69 -30.44 10.52
CA LYS A 608 46.74 -31.40 10.83
C LYS A 608 46.71 -32.58 9.85
N PRO A 609 47.88 -33.15 9.50
CA PRO A 609 47.92 -34.38 8.70
C PRO A 609 47.17 -35.48 9.44
N LEU A 610 46.05 -35.91 8.87
CA LEU A 610 45.32 -37.09 9.28
C LEU A 610 46.07 -38.32 8.73
N ASP A 611 46.29 -39.32 9.57
CA ASP A 611 46.90 -40.57 9.14
C ASP A 611 45.91 -41.35 8.26
N TRP A 612 46.38 -41.88 7.14
CA TRP A 612 45.56 -42.70 6.24
C TRP A 612 45.07 -43.97 6.95
N THR A 613 43.76 -44.18 6.98
CA THR A 613 43.10 -45.31 7.65
C THR A 613 42.36 -46.22 6.67
N VAL A 614 41.84 -47.34 7.17
CA VAL A 614 40.99 -48.27 6.41
C VAL A 614 39.70 -47.60 5.92
N ASP A 615 39.15 -46.64 6.68
CA ASP A 615 37.95 -45.90 6.27
C ASP A 615 38.23 -45.07 5.01
N HIS A 616 39.43 -44.47 4.91
CA HIS A 616 39.89 -43.81 3.69
C HIS A 616 40.06 -44.79 2.52
N ASP A 617 40.55 -46.01 2.77
CA ASP A 617 40.62 -47.05 1.75
C ASP A 617 39.21 -47.43 1.24
N MET A 618 38.22 -47.55 2.13
CA MET A 618 36.82 -47.81 1.75
C MET A 618 36.28 -46.68 0.87
N LEU A 619 36.44 -45.43 1.29
CA LEU A 619 35.98 -44.27 0.55
C LEU A 619 36.68 -44.12 -0.81
N TYR A 620 37.99 -44.42 -0.87
CA TYR A 620 38.77 -44.44 -2.11
C TYR A 620 38.23 -45.47 -3.09
N THR A 621 37.83 -46.65 -2.60
CA THR A 621 37.24 -47.68 -3.47
C THR A 621 35.87 -47.28 -4.01
N LEU A 622 35.00 -46.69 -3.19
CA LEU A 622 33.70 -46.15 -3.64
C LEU A 622 33.90 -45.07 -4.71
N LEU A 623 34.83 -44.14 -4.48
CA LEU A 623 35.17 -43.08 -5.42
C LEU A 623 35.66 -43.63 -6.77
N CYS A 624 36.47 -44.70 -6.75
CA CYS A 624 36.97 -45.33 -7.96
C CYS A 624 35.87 -46.02 -8.78
N ILE A 625 34.88 -46.63 -8.13
CA ILE A 625 33.77 -47.28 -8.84
C ILE A 625 32.97 -46.25 -9.64
N ALA A 626 32.55 -45.16 -8.99
CA ALA A 626 31.86 -44.06 -9.66
C ALA A 626 32.73 -43.43 -10.76
N PHE A 627 33.93 -42.96 -10.40
CA PHE A 627 34.74 -42.19 -11.35
C PHE A 627 35.23 -43.00 -12.57
N PHE A 628 35.58 -44.28 -12.44
CA PHE A 628 36.10 -45.04 -13.58
C PHE A 628 35.01 -45.56 -14.53
N ALA A 629 33.73 -45.41 -14.19
CA ALA A 629 32.60 -45.75 -15.04
C ALA A 629 32.65 -44.97 -16.36
N ASP A 630 32.61 -43.65 -16.26
CA ASP A 630 32.49 -42.70 -17.37
C ASP A 630 33.38 -41.45 -17.21
N GLN A 631 34.22 -41.42 -16.17
CA GLN A 631 35.06 -40.28 -15.77
C GLN A 631 34.24 -39.07 -15.29
N GLU A 632 32.99 -39.24 -14.91
CA GLU A 632 32.13 -38.27 -14.23
C GLU A 632 31.71 -38.83 -12.87
N ILE A 633 31.18 -37.95 -12.00
CA ILE A 633 30.41 -38.37 -10.84
C ILE A 633 29.18 -37.48 -10.84
N ASP A 634 28.03 -38.04 -11.16
CA ASP A 634 26.78 -37.29 -11.24
C ASP A 634 26.11 -37.11 -9.87
N GLU A 635 25.07 -36.27 -9.79
CA GLU A 635 24.38 -35.99 -8.52
C GLU A 635 23.76 -37.25 -7.88
N SER A 636 23.30 -38.21 -8.69
CA SER A 636 22.75 -39.49 -8.19
C SER A 636 23.83 -40.33 -7.51
N GLU A 637 25.03 -40.38 -8.09
CA GLU A 637 26.16 -41.12 -7.53
C GLU A 637 26.71 -40.48 -6.25
N LYS A 638 26.74 -39.14 -6.18
CA LYS A 638 27.20 -38.39 -4.98
C LYS A 638 26.43 -38.78 -3.73
N ASP A 639 25.10 -38.76 -3.81
CA ASP A 639 24.22 -39.13 -2.69
C ASP A 639 24.44 -40.59 -2.28
N VAL A 640 24.62 -41.48 -3.26
CA VAL A 640 24.83 -42.91 -3.02
C VAL A 640 26.20 -43.19 -2.39
N ILE A 641 27.27 -42.47 -2.76
CA ILE A 641 28.59 -42.58 -2.12
C ILE A 641 28.48 -42.22 -0.64
N TYR A 642 27.83 -41.09 -0.31
CA TYR A 642 27.63 -40.64 1.07
C TYR A 642 26.83 -41.66 1.88
N GLU A 643 25.67 -42.10 1.37
CA GLU A 643 24.84 -43.10 2.05
C GLU A 643 25.56 -44.44 2.23
N SER A 644 26.31 -44.88 1.22
CA SER A 644 27.02 -46.15 1.23
C SER A 644 28.16 -46.14 2.24
N PHE A 645 28.91 -45.05 2.30
CA PHE A 645 29.98 -44.89 3.28
C PHE A 645 29.44 -44.89 4.72
N GLY A 646 28.33 -44.19 4.98
CA GLY A 646 27.67 -44.20 6.29
C GLY A 646 27.12 -45.56 6.72
N LYS A 647 26.83 -46.47 5.77
CA LYS A 647 26.46 -47.87 6.05
C LYS A 647 27.66 -48.75 6.37
N LEU A 648 28.84 -48.44 5.83
CA LEU A 648 30.07 -49.22 5.98
C LEU A 648 30.84 -48.84 7.25
N VAL A 649 30.89 -47.55 7.58
CA VAL A 649 31.63 -47.02 8.73
C VAL A 649 30.65 -46.58 9.81
N LYS A 650 30.88 -47.00 11.06
CA LYS A 650 29.97 -46.67 12.18
C LYS A 650 30.28 -45.30 12.76
N GLY A 651 29.25 -44.45 12.87
CA GLY A 651 29.33 -43.17 13.58
C GLY A 651 29.88 -42.01 12.74
N VAL A 652 29.77 -42.11 11.41
CA VAL A 652 30.12 -41.02 10.49
C VAL A 652 29.17 -39.83 10.70
N SER A 653 29.72 -38.68 11.07
CA SER A 653 29.07 -37.37 10.96
C SER A 653 29.42 -36.71 9.61
N ASP A 654 28.65 -35.69 9.23
CA ASP A 654 28.93 -34.86 8.05
C ASP A 654 30.37 -34.31 8.06
N ASP A 655 30.83 -33.80 9.21
CA ASP A 655 32.22 -33.33 9.39
C ASP A 655 33.26 -34.43 9.15
N SER A 656 33.06 -35.63 9.73
CA SER A 656 34.02 -36.72 9.56
C SER A 656 34.06 -37.22 8.12
N PHE A 657 32.89 -37.29 7.46
CA PHE A 657 32.83 -37.66 6.05
C PHE A 657 33.55 -36.64 5.18
N ASN A 658 33.30 -35.34 5.38
CA ASN A 658 33.90 -34.28 4.59
C ASN A 658 35.42 -34.27 4.73
N SER A 659 35.95 -34.53 5.93
CA SER A 659 37.39 -34.65 6.18
C SER A 659 38.00 -35.86 5.45
N ASP A 660 37.40 -37.04 5.60
CA ASP A 660 37.87 -38.28 4.99
C ASP A 660 37.75 -38.22 3.45
N PHE A 661 36.66 -37.64 2.94
CA PHE A 661 36.40 -37.46 1.51
C PHE A 661 37.40 -36.47 0.89
N ARG A 662 37.82 -35.44 1.63
CA ARG A 662 38.83 -34.46 1.19
C ARG A 662 40.17 -35.15 0.96
N LEU A 663 40.66 -35.86 1.98
CA LEU A 663 41.93 -36.58 1.92
C LEU A 663 41.94 -37.65 0.82
N THR A 664 40.81 -38.35 0.68
CA THR A 664 40.64 -39.37 -0.36
C THR A 664 40.70 -38.75 -1.76
N THR A 665 39.99 -37.64 -1.96
CA THR A 665 39.97 -36.86 -3.20
C THR A 665 41.35 -36.28 -3.52
N GLU A 666 42.04 -35.69 -2.53
CA GLU A 666 43.39 -35.17 -2.67
C GLU A 666 44.37 -36.27 -3.12
N LYS A 667 44.37 -37.42 -2.46
CA LYS A 667 45.21 -38.56 -2.86
C LYS A 667 44.86 -39.05 -4.26
N PHE A 668 43.58 -39.13 -4.61
CA PHE A 668 43.13 -39.52 -5.94
C PHE A 668 43.67 -38.57 -7.03
N ILE A 669 43.61 -37.25 -6.77
CA ILE A 669 44.13 -36.22 -7.67
C ILE A 669 45.67 -36.29 -7.75
N GLU A 670 46.38 -36.42 -6.63
CA GLU A 670 47.85 -36.48 -6.55
C GLU A 670 48.46 -37.62 -7.39
N LEU A 671 47.78 -38.77 -7.46
CA LEU A 671 48.25 -39.93 -8.21
C LEU A 671 48.39 -39.67 -9.71
N LYS A 672 47.64 -38.70 -10.26
CA LYS A 672 47.66 -38.17 -11.65
C LYS A 672 47.40 -39.17 -12.78
N LYS A 673 47.95 -40.39 -12.73
CA LYS A 673 47.85 -41.40 -13.78
C LYS A 673 46.78 -42.43 -13.44
N GLU A 674 46.00 -42.81 -14.43
CA GLU A 674 44.96 -43.84 -14.33
C GLU A 674 45.52 -45.16 -13.79
N GLU A 675 46.68 -45.59 -14.29
CA GLU A 675 47.41 -46.79 -13.81
C GLU A 675 47.76 -46.71 -12.31
N ALA A 676 48.15 -45.53 -11.82
CA ALA A 676 48.50 -45.33 -10.42
C ALA A 676 47.25 -45.32 -9.52
N ARG A 677 46.14 -44.74 -10.01
CA ARG A 677 44.85 -44.74 -9.32
C ARG A 677 44.25 -46.13 -9.22
N GLN A 678 44.34 -46.92 -10.29
CA GLN A 678 43.90 -48.31 -10.32
C GLN A 678 44.77 -49.20 -9.41
N LYS A 679 46.09 -48.96 -9.37
CA LYS A 679 46.96 -49.66 -8.41
C LYS A 679 46.59 -49.33 -6.96
N GLN A 680 46.32 -48.06 -6.65
CA GLN A 680 45.86 -47.66 -5.32
C GLN A 680 44.50 -48.29 -4.99
N PHE A 681 43.58 -48.42 -5.94
CA PHE A 681 42.30 -49.11 -5.76
C PHE A 681 42.51 -50.57 -5.34
N GLU A 682 43.41 -51.30 -6.01
CA GLU A 682 43.76 -52.68 -5.66
C GLU A 682 44.43 -52.78 -4.28
N GLU A 683 45.35 -51.86 -3.96
CA GLU A 683 46.00 -51.78 -2.64
C GLU A 683 44.99 -51.50 -1.52
N SER A 684 44.04 -50.58 -1.75
CA SER A 684 42.98 -50.25 -0.80
C SER A 684 42.06 -51.46 -0.56
N LEU A 685 41.70 -52.22 -1.60
CA LEU A 685 40.93 -53.46 -1.44
C LEU A 685 41.67 -54.52 -0.61
N LEU A 686 43.00 -54.66 -0.80
CA LEU A 686 43.82 -55.57 -0.01
C LEU A 686 43.89 -55.12 1.46
N ASN A 687 44.09 -53.84 1.73
CA ASN A 687 44.10 -53.30 3.09
C ASN A 687 42.74 -53.50 3.79
N ILE A 688 41.63 -53.28 3.08
CA ILE A 688 40.28 -53.53 3.61
C ILE A 688 40.12 -55.01 3.97
N LYS A 689 40.56 -55.92 3.11
CA LYS A 689 40.53 -57.37 3.37
C LYS A 689 41.36 -57.73 4.61
N ASP A 690 42.58 -57.22 4.70
CA ASP A 690 43.50 -57.50 5.82
C ASP A 690 42.96 -56.98 7.15
N SER A 691 42.23 -55.87 7.13
CA SER A 691 41.63 -55.26 8.32
C SER A 691 40.30 -55.89 8.77
N SER A 692 39.52 -56.45 7.84
CA SER A 692 38.20 -57.03 8.10
C SER A 692 38.24 -58.48 8.60
N GLY A 693 39.37 -59.18 8.43
CA GLY A 693 39.65 -60.48 9.06
C GLY A 693 38.54 -61.53 8.88
N ASP A 694 38.48 -62.21 7.73
CA ASP A 694 37.47 -63.22 7.37
C ASP A 694 35.98 -62.81 7.57
N ASP A 695 35.67 -61.56 7.92
CA ASP A 695 34.29 -61.04 8.02
C ASP A 695 33.67 -60.85 6.63
N SER A 696 33.23 -61.97 6.07
CA SER A 696 32.58 -62.04 4.77
C SER A 696 31.32 -61.16 4.69
N ASP A 697 30.67 -60.81 5.80
CA ASP A 697 29.47 -59.97 5.81
C ASP A 697 29.81 -58.49 5.56
N GLN A 698 30.91 -57.99 6.15
CA GLN A 698 31.38 -56.63 5.89
C GLN A 698 31.88 -56.46 4.45
N LEU A 699 32.62 -57.44 3.92
CA LEU A 699 33.09 -57.43 2.54
C LEU A 699 31.94 -57.54 1.53
N THR A 700 30.89 -58.31 1.85
CA THR A 700 29.67 -58.39 1.03
C THR A 700 28.90 -57.06 1.04
N LYS A 701 28.87 -56.33 2.18
CA LYS A 701 28.29 -54.98 2.23
C LYS A 701 29.05 -53.99 1.35
N LEU A 702 30.38 -54.09 1.27
CA LEU A 702 31.19 -53.26 0.37
C LEU A 702 30.86 -53.54 -1.10
N ILE A 703 30.71 -54.82 -1.49
CA ILE A 703 30.28 -55.17 -2.85
C ILE A 703 28.86 -54.66 -3.14
N ASN A 704 27.94 -54.73 -2.19
CA ASN A 704 26.61 -54.15 -2.34
C ASN A 704 26.66 -52.62 -2.51
N ALA A 705 27.54 -51.93 -1.78
CA ALA A 705 27.76 -50.50 -1.96
C ALA A 705 28.26 -50.16 -3.37
N PHE A 706 29.18 -50.97 -3.94
CA PHE A 706 29.60 -50.78 -5.34
C PHE A 706 28.46 -51.01 -6.35
N ILE A 707 27.60 -51.99 -6.07
CA ILE A 707 26.41 -52.26 -6.89
C ILE A 707 25.37 -51.14 -6.77
N ASP A 708 25.22 -50.56 -5.57
CA ASP A 708 24.31 -49.44 -5.35
C ASP A 708 24.77 -48.20 -6.13
N ILE A 709 26.09 -47.92 -6.15
CA ILE A 709 26.69 -46.84 -6.97
C ILE A 709 26.42 -47.11 -8.46
N ALA A 710 26.75 -48.30 -8.97
CA ALA A 710 26.54 -48.61 -10.39
C ALA A 710 25.06 -48.62 -10.82
N ASN A 711 24.13 -48.75 -9.87
CA ASN A 711 22.69 -48.68 -10.12
C ASN A 711 22.11 -47.27 -9.96
N ALA A 712 22.92 -46.30 -9.53
CA ALA A 712 22.55 -44.90 -9.45
C ALA A 712 22.47 -44.28 -10.86
N ASP A 713 23.34 -44.73 -11.76
CA ASP A 713 23.38 -44.32 -13.16
C ASP A 713 22.15 -44.75 -13.96
N GLU A 714 21.82 -43.95 -14.99
CA GLU A 714 20.78 -44.30 -15.97
C GLU A 714 21.15 -45.56 -16.77
N PHE A 715 22.45 -45.83 -16.95
CA PHE A 715 22.99 -47.02 -17.62
C PHE A 715 24.24 -47.55 -16.91
N ILE A 716 24.23 -48.83 -16.51
CA ILE A 716 25.41 -49.48 -15.92
C ILE A 716 26.55 -49.61 -16.96
N HIS A 717 27.69 -48.99 -16.67
CA HIS A 717 28.86 -48.98 -17.53
C HIS A 717 29.63 -50.32 -17.49
N GLU A 718 30.25 -50.71 -18.60
CA GLU A 718 31.03 -51.97 -18.66
C GLU A 718 32.25 -51.95 -17.74
N ASN A 719 32.83 -50.77 -17.55
CA ASN A 719 33.99 -50.57 -16.68
C ASN A 719 33.64 -50.81 -15.20
N GLU A 720 32.45 -50.40 -14.75
CA GLU A 720 32.00 -50.64 -13.38
C GLU A 720 31.84 -52.12 -13.10
N VAL A 721 31.18 -52.85 -14.01
CA VAL A 721 31.01 -54.29 -13.88
C VAL A 721 32.38 -54.98 -13.82
N LEU A 722 33.35 -54.54 -14.64
CA LEU A 722 34.71 -55.08 -14.63
C LEU A 722 35.44 -54.78 -13.31
N LEU A 723 35.29 -53.56 -12.78
CA LEU A 723 35.91 -53.15 -11.52
C LEU A 723 35.31 -53.90 -10.33
N ILE A 724 34.00 -54.10 -10.29
CA ILE A 724 33.33 -54.87 -9.24
C ILE A 724 33.73 -56.35 -9.34
N GLN A 725 33.83 -56.92 -10.56
CA GLN A 725 34.34 -58.28 -10.76
C GLN A 725 35.81 -58.41 -10.30
N ASN A 726 36.64 -57.40 -10.57
CA ASN A 726 38.02 -57.37 -10.08
C ASN A 726 38.07 -57.28 -8.55
N ALA A 727 37.22 -56.46 -7.94
CA ALA A 727 37.12 -56.33 -6.50
C ALA A 727 36.69 -57.64 -5.83
N ILE A 728 35.67 -58.33 -6.34
CA ILE A 728 35.24 -59.65 -5.87
C ILE A 728 36.41 -60.65 -5.89
N LYS A 729 37.22 -60.63 -6.95
CA LYS A 729 38.38 -61.50 -7.10
C LYS A 729 39.50 -61.17 -6.11
N ILE A 730 39.81 -59.89 -5.89
CA ILE A 730 40.84 -59.44 -4.94
C ILE A 730 40.43 -59.75 -3.49
N LEU A 731 39.14 -59.54 -3.18
CA LEU A 731 38.55 -59.83 -1.87
C LEU A 731 38.34 -61.34 -1.63
N GLU A 732 38.53 -62.19 -2.66
CA GLU A 732 38.34 -63.66 -2.62
C GLU A 732 36.92 -64.07 -2.17
N LEU A 733 35.90 -63.35 -2.64
CA LEU A 733 34.50 -63.65 -2.35
C LEU A 733 33.90 -64.61 -3.39
N ASP A 734 33.10 -65.58 -2.94
CA ASP A 734 32.34 -66.49 -3.80
C ASP A 734 31.03 -65.83 -4.25
N LEU A 735 31.15 -64.76 -5.04
CA LEU A 735 30.02 -63.96 -5.56
C LEU A 735 30.14 -63.85 -7.08
N GLU A 736 29.04 -64.02 -7.80
CA GLU A 736 29.00 -63.77 -9.25
C GLU A 736 28.08 -62.59 -9.59
N ILE A 737 28.56 -61.70 -10.46
CA ILE A 737 27.77 -60.61 -11.03
C ILE A 737 27.86 -60.65 -12.56
N ASN A 738 26.72 -60.48 -13.22
CA ASN A 738 26.61 -60.44 -14.67
C ASN A 738 25.99 -59.12 -15.10
N LYS A 739 26.48 -58.57 -16.22
CA LYS A 739 25.90 -57.35 -16.80
C LYS A 739 24.41 -57.59 -17.11
N PRO A 740 23.50 -56.81 -16.52
CA PRO A 740 22.06 -57.00 -16.71
C PRO A 740 21.62 -56.59 -18.12
N LYS A 741 20.43 -57.01 -18.55
CA LYS A 741 19.85 -56.52 -19.82
C LYS A 741 19.46 -55.05 -19.67
N SER A 742 19.40 -54.31 -20.79
CA SER A 742 19.00 -52.89 -20.78
C SER A 742 17.70 -52.70 -19.99
N ASN A 743 17.73 -51.79 -19.00
CA ASN A 743 16.69 -51.47 -18.01
C ASN A 743 16.54 -52.41 -16.79
N GLU A 744 17.49 -53.30 -16.52
CA GLU A 744 17.55 -54.11 -15.31
C GLU A 744 18.68 -53.64 -14.38
N LYS A 745 18.45 -53.65 -13.06
CA LYS A 745 19.46 -53.32 -12.05
C LYS A 745 20.51 -54.43 -11.91
N LEU A 746 21.78 -54.05 -11.69
CA LEU A 746 22.87 -54.95 -11.34
C LEU A 746 22.58 -55.60 -9.98
N LYS A 747 22.76 -56.92 -9.88
CA LYS A 747 22.53 -57.70 -8.66
C LYS A 747 23.54 -58.85 -8.57
N ILE A 748 23.84 -59.26 -7.34
CA ILE A 748 24.56 -60.49 -7.03
C ILE A 748 23.68 -61.68 -7.43
N GLN A 749 24.26 -62.64 -8.17
CA GLN A 749 23.62 -63.93 -8.44
C GLN A 749 23.86 -64.86 -7.25
N VAL A 750 22.77 -65.45 -6.75
CA VAL A 750 22.76 -66.47 -5.69
C VAL A 750 22.73 -67.85 -6.30
#